data_AF-A0A1U7Z9P1-F1
#
_entry.id   AF-A0A1U7Z9P1-F1
#
_cell.length_a   1.000
_cell.length_b   1.000
_cell.length_c   1.000
_cell.angle_alpha   90.00
_cell.angle_beta   90.00
_cell.angle_gamma   90.00
#
_symmetry.space_group_name_H-M   'P 1'
#
loop_
_entity.id
_entity.type
_entity.pdbx_description
1 polymer ?
#
loop_
_entity_poly.entity_id
_entity_poly.type
_entity_poly.pdbx_seq_one_letter_code
_entity_poly.pdbx_strand_id
1 'polypeptide(L)'
;MSFSAAFQANFSTSLPHRHSKLSFLRLVRKQKKSAIIGTRNGKKCSIQMTRSILGNRTSCIDNNGNGATEPARVLLERLFAQTQKLEEQISRDSSFSKDIQLGLNLETLESDLQAVLTALRKKEEDLQDAERKVLFEHAKLNHTKQELEKREEAITSALCRQEKLEEELKQANNNLASQARQIEDLKLMVQERDEKVVAAQFALSLKQEEMDKMRTELTKKTEEAATIACDLQSRDQLLSEANEIIRKQKVEIQELQKLIREKVQELEASVTLKKIEEEKLKLAEANLKKQTVEWLSAQEELEKLREEAAKHMRDANETLEDFRRVKKLLVDVRSELMSSQKSLASSRRKMEEQEHQLERQLVELEEQRDIVMSYMSGLKDAQTEVESERAKLRIAEAQNKALERDLSMEKELIEQLQKELNKERSSMEQAMQDISLLQEELGQKTFEFEEAQNLLQVKESTLVEARLQIQHLKSEQASIQLLLEEKDMDLYDAQKNLEELSKEVAELKMLMSSKEEQLIQATNMLKEKDMHVQMMQHQLDDTKLKYSEAATVVERIVELTNKLVISVRDEEDYALDTLSKEILLPEMEDKFLQHILEKPTGDTALKNKQLEAELELARESLRIKEMEVLAGERALIVKEEELKAVLDRLDAREKELKRMKEEVEDADGLKKLYALAQERIGEKSIGELAIEKLQLEATQLEVEAATSALRKLADMSRELLKKASFCAEVDIDTLVFPEPGNDPRTSVIENNECLIEAQKEVARISALTEQLVKEAGIVGVADQ
;
A
#
# COMPACT_ATOMS: atom_id res chain seq x y z
N MET A 1 64.63 24.07 37.56
CA MET A 1 65.87 24.03 36.76
C MET A 1 65.51 23.90 35.29
N SER A 2 65.95 24.85 34.47
CA SER A 2 66.45 24.68 33.08
C SER A 2 65.84 23.65 32.08
N PHE A 3 65.36 24.20 30.94
CA PHE A 3 65.32 23.62 29.58
C PHE A 3 64.31 22.48 29.24
N SER A 4 63.68 22.41 28.06
CA SER A 4 63.52 23.41 26.98
C SER A 4 62.37 23.09 26.00
N ALA A 5 61.71 24.14 25.51
CA ALA A 5 61.23 24.37 24.13
C ALA A 5 60.50 23.29 23.28
N ALA A 6 59.24 23.65 22.97
CA ALA A 6 58.76 24.00 21.61
C ALA A 6 58.23 22.93 20.62
N PHE A 7 57.01 23.23 20.18
CA PHE A 7 56.45 22.99 18.84
C PHE A 7 57.48 23.05 17.70
N GLN A 8 57.34 22.15 16.73
CA GLN A 8 57.46 22.55 15.33
C GLN A 8 56.57 21.70 14.41
N ALA A 9 55.73 22.36 13.62
CA ALA A 9 55.05 21.74 12.49
C ALA A 9 56.06 21.57 11.34
N ASN A 10 55.95 20.48 10.57
CA ASN A 10 56.63 20.34 9.28
C ASN A 10 55.68 19.76 8.24
N PHE A 11 55.17 20.63 7.36
CA PHE A 11 54.77 20.22 6.03
C PHE A 11 56.03 19.89 5.22
N SER A 12 56.05 18.76 4.52
CA SER A 12 56.77 18.66 3.24
C SER A 12 56.27 17.47 2.41
N THR A 13 55.63 17.84 1.31
CA THR A 13 55.38 17.04 0.12
C THR A 13 56.57 16.21 -0.35
N SER A 14 56.35 14.93 -0.66
CA SER A 14 56.83 14.36 -1.93
C SER A 14 55.92 13.23 -2.43
N LEU A 15 55.27 13.48 -3.57
CA LEU A 15 54.78 12.46 -4.51
C LEU A 15 55.95 12.09 -5.46
N PRO A 16 55.81 11.14 -6.41
CA PRO A 16 55.32 9.76 -6.29
C PRO A 16 56.25 8.79 -7.09
N HIS A 17 56.05 7.46 -7.01
CA HIS A 17 55.89 6.60 -8.21
C HIS A 17 55.89 5.08 -7.97
N ARG A 18 54.91 4.41 -8.62
CA ARG A 18 55.05 3.14 -9.39
C ARG A 18 55.28 1.83 -8.61
N HIS A 19 54.84 0.65 -9.10
CA HIS A 19 54.27 0.30 -10.41
C HIS A 19 53.35 -0.94 -10.34
N SER A 20 52.16 -0.89 -10.99
CA SER A 20 51.46 -1.99 -11.70
C SER A 20 50.05 -1.45 -12.05
N LYS A 21 49.70 -0.93 -13.23
CA LYS A 21 50.21 -0.99 -14.61
C LYS A 21 49.87 -2.28 -15.38
N LEU A 22 48.70 -2.27 -16.03
CA LEU A 22 48.39 -2.64 -17.44
C LEU A 22 46.87 -2.92 -17.55
N SER A 23 46.08 -2.40 -18.50
CA SER A 23 46.38 -1.59 -19.69
C SER A 23 45.25 -0.61 -20.03
N PHE A 24 45.58 0.63 -20.42
CA PHE A 24 44.75 1.40 -21.35
C PHE A 24 45.13 1.00 -22.77
N LEU A 25 44.16 0.77 -23.66
CA LEU A 25 44.39 0.96 -25.10
C LEU A 25 43.10 1.17 -25.90
N ARG A 26 43.16 2.23 -26.72
CA ARG A 26 42.48 2.40 -28.01
C ARG A 26 41.03 2.95 -28.01
N LEU A 27 41.00 4.28 -28.00
CA LEU A 27 40.03 5.11 -28.72
C LEU A 27 39.63 4.49 -30.08
N VAL A 28 38.34 4.16 -30.27
CA VAL A 28 37.75 3.92 -31.60
C VAL A 28 36.39 4.60 -31.67
N ARG A 29 36.37 5.80 -32.26
CA ARG A 29 35.15 6.42 -32.78
C ARG A 29 34.63 5.55 -33.94
N LYS A 30 33.59 4.75 -33.69
CA LYS A 30 32.84 4.05 -34.75
C LYS A 30 31.36 4.33 -34.61
N GLN A 31 30.86 5.19 -35.51
CA GLN A 31 29.51 5.01 -36.00
C GLN A 31 29.41 3.59 -36.56
N LYS A 32 28.60 2.74 -35.94
CA LYS A 32 27.98 1.62 -36.64
C LYS A 32 26.51 1.57 -36.27
N LYS A 33 25.71 1.76 -37.32
CA LYS A 33 24.29 1.43 -37.40
C LYS A 33 24.03 0.13 -36.63
N SER A 34 22.98 0.09 -35.82
CA SER A 34 22.38 -1.14 -35.34
C SER A 34 21.91 -1.92 -36.56
N ALA A 35 22.76 -2.81 -37.06
CA ALA A 35 22.40 -3.72 -38.13
C ALA A 35 21.37 -4.69 -37.56
N ILE A 36 20.23 -4.77 -38.24
CA ILE A 36 19.20 -5.79 -38.02
C ILE A 36 19.90 -7.15 -38.00
N ILE A 37 19.99 -7.78 -36.82
CA ILE A 37 20.35 -9.20 -36.71
C ILE A 37 19.08 -9.97 -37.11
N GLY A 38 18.88 -10.05 -38.42
CA GLY A 38 17.93 -11.00 -39.00
C GLY A 38 18.42 -12.41 -38.65
N THR A 39 17.56 -13.19 -38.00
CA THR A 39 17.80 -14.59 -37.67
C THR A 39 17.94 -15.42 -38.95
N ARG A 40 19.17 -15.50 -39.46
CA ARG A 40 19.56 -16.45 -40.49
C ARG A 40 19.53 -17.86 -39.88
N ASN A 41 18.36 -18.51 -39.92
CA ASN A 41 18.20 -19.97 -39.98
C ASN A 41 16.76 -20.35 -40.36
N GLY A 42 16.37 -19.94 -41.57
CA GLY A 42 15.26 -20.52 -42.32
C GLY A 42 15.78 -20.69 -43.74
N LYS A 43 15.87 -21.94 -44.23
CA LYS A 43 16.50 -22.22 -45.53
C LYS A 43 15.83 -21.36 -46.59
N LYS A 44 16.62 -20.50 -47.27
CA LYS A 44 16.34 -20.24 -48.68
C LYS A 44 16.47 -21.59 -49.37
N CYS A 45 15.37 -22.32 -49.45
CA CYS A 45 15.13 -23.09 -50.64
C CYS A 45 15.20 -22.06 -51.77
N SER A 46 16.37 -22.03 -52.42
CA SER A 46 16.33 -22.01 -53.87
C SER A 46 15.19 -22.93 -54.26
N ILE A 47 14.15 -22.36 -54.86
CA ILE A 47 13.47 -23.11 -55.90
C ILE A 47 14.61 -23.41 -56.87
N GLN A 48 15.20 -24.60 -56.70
CA GLN A 48 15.85 -25.26 -57.81
C GLN A 48 14.85 -25.09 -58.94
N MET A 49 15.27 -24.44 -60.03
CA MET A 49 14.58 -24.64 -61.28
C MET A 49 14.36 -26.14 -61.36
N THR A 50 13.09 -26.56 -61.31
CA THR A 50 12.69 -27.92 -61.61
C THR A 50 12.99 -28.08 -63.10
N ARG A 51 14.28 -28.36 -63.37
CA ARG A 51 14.75 -28.88 -64.63
C ARG A 51 13.79 -30.00 -64.99
N SER A 52 13.26 -29.92 -66.20
CA SER A 52 12.69 -31.06 -66.90
C SER A 52 11.65 -31.87 -66.10
N ILE A 53 10.42 -31.36 -66.07
CA ILE A 53 9.31 -32.18 -66.61
C ILE A 53 8.71 -31.46 -67.83
N LEU A 54 9.57 -31.03 -68.74
CA LEU A 54 9.28 -31.14 -70.17
C LEU A 54 9.51 -32.61 -70.58
N GLY A 55 8.79 -33.51 -69.90
CA GLY A 55 8.96 -34.95 -70.00
C GLY A 55 8.23 -35.48 -71.22
N ASN A 56 8.96 -35.58 -72.33
CA ASN A 56 8.70 -36.46 -73.47
C ASN A 56 7.21 -36.71 -73.80
N ARG A 57 6.60 -35.78 -74.53
CA ARG A 57 5.53 -36.12 -75.50
C ARG A 57 5.95 -35.88 -76.95
N THR A 58 7.24 -36.09 -77.23
CA THR A 58 7.69 -36.60 -78.53
C THR A 58 7.41 -38.10 -78.62
N SER A 59 6.18 -38.47 -78.95
CA SER A 59 5.84 -39.82 -79.45
C SER A 59 4.40 -39.85 -79.95
N CYS A 60 4.18 -40.56 -81.07
CA CYS A 60 2.88 -40.95 -81.58
C CYS A 60 1.99 -39.81 -82.16
N ILE A 61 2.59 -38.93 -82.98
CA ILE A 61 2.11 -38.90 -84.37
C ILE A 61 2.68 -40.16 -85.02
N ASP A 62 1.97 -41.28 -84.87
CA ASP A 62 2.34 -42.51 -85.57
C ASP A 62 1.88 -42.36 -87.01
N ASN A 63 2.70 -41.66 -87.80
CA ASN A 63 2.72 -41.72 -89.27
C ASN A 63 3.21 -43.11 -89.74
N ASN A 64 2.65 -44.17 -89.15
CA ASN A 64 2.97 -45.56 -89.46
C ASN A 64 1.70 -46.42 -89.58
N GLY A 65 0.62 -45.81 -90.08
CA GLY A 65 -0.43 -46.53 -90.80
C GLY A 65 0.01 -46.86 -92.23
N ASN A 66 1.19 -47.49 -92.37
CA ASN A 66 1.84 -47.76 -93.65
C ASN A 66 1.12 -48.89 -94.41
N GLY A 67 -0.03 -48.55 -94.97
CA GLY A 67 -0.68 -49.27 -96.07
C GLY A 67 -0.77 -48.31 -97.23
N ALA A 68 -0.23 -48.70 -98.39
CA ALA A 68 -0.18 -47.88 -99.60
C ALA A 68 -1.59 -47.75 -100.22
N THR A 69 -2.46 -47.04 -99.53
CA THR A 69 -3.84 -46.76 -99.89
C THR A 69 -3.94 -45.26 -100.16
N GLU A 70 -4.41 -44.88 -101.33
CA GLU A 70 -4.56 -43.47 -101.69
C GLU A 70 -5.48 -42.76 -100.68
N PRO A 71 -5.28 -41.45 -100.41
CA PRO A 71 -6.17 -40.73 -99.52
C PRO A 71 -7.63 -40.90 -99.96
N ALA A 72 -8.56 -41.11 -99.03
CA ALA A 72 -9.98 -41.31 -99.36
C ALA A 72 -10.54 -40.18 -100.26
N ARG A 73 -10.01 -38.96 -100.12
CA ARG A 73 -10.23 -37.83 -101.02
C ARG A 73 -9.82 -38.12 -102.48
N VAL A 74 -8.61 -38.62 -102.70
CA VAL A 74 -8.07 -38.94 -104.04
C VAL A 74 -8.83 -40.11 -104.67
N LEU A 75 -9.22 -41.10 -103.87
CA LEU A 75 -10.06 -42.22 -104.31
C LEU A 75 -11.45 -41.74 -104.73
N LEU A 76 -12.08 -40.84 -103.96
CA LEU A 76 -13.34 -40.19 -104.33
C LEU A 76 -13.22 -39.35 -105.60
N GLU A 77 -12.14 -38.58 -105.74
CA GLU A 77 -11.83 -37.78 -106.94
C GLU A 77 -11.64 -38.69 -108.18
N ARG A 78 -10.99 -39.86 -108.04
CA ARG A 78 -10.85 -40.83 -109.13
C ARG A 78 -12.16 -41.54 -109.47
N LEU A 79 -12.92 -41.98 -108.46
CA LEU A 79 -14.23 -42.60 -108.64
C LEU A 79 -15.17 -41.68 -109.40
N PHE A 80 -15.24 -40.40 -109.01
CA PHE A 80 -16.03 -39.39 -109.70
C PHE A 80 -15.63 -39.25 -111.18
N ALA A 81 -14.31 -39.20 -111.47
CA ALA A 81 -13.79 -39.14 -112.84
C ALA A 81 -14.04 -40.42 -113.66
N GLN A 82 -14.13 -41.60 -113.04
CA GLN A 82 -14.51 -42.85 -113.71
C GLN A 82 -16.02 -42.94 -113.97
N THR A 83 -16.86 -42.53 -113.01
CA THR A 83 -18.32 -42.42 -113.20
C THR A 83 -18.64 -41.51 -114.38
N GLN A 84 -17.98 -40.34 -114.46
CA GLN A 84 -18.14 -39.40 -115.58
C GLN A 84 -17.73 -40.02 -116.93
N LYS A 85 -16.64 -40.81 -116.98
CA LYS A 85 -16.24 -41.55 -118.19
C LYS A 85 -17.24 -42.64 -118.60
N LEU A 86 -17.90 -43.30 -117.64
CA LEU A 86 -18.92 -44.31 -117.91
C LEU A 86 -20.19 -43.65 -118.47
N GLU A 87 -20.61 -42.53 -117.87
CA GLU A 87 -21.74 -41.70 -118.31
C GLU A 87 -21.55 -41.17 -119.75
N GLU A 88 -20.35 -40.69 -120.09
CA GLU A 88 -19.99 -40.28 -121.46
C GLU A 88 -20.02 -41.43 -122.49
N GLN A 89 -19.73 -42.67 -122.06
CA GLN A 89 -19.76 -43.85 -122.94
C GLN A 89 -21.17 -44.39 -123.19
N ILE A 90 -22.02 -44.35 -122.16
CA ILE A 90 -23.45 -44.72 -122.27
C ILE A 90 -24.19 -43.71 -123.16
N SER A 91 -23.79 -42.43 -123.13
CA SER A 91 -24.43 -41.34 -123.88
C SER A 91 -24.07 -41.24 -125.37
N ARG A 92 -23.31 -42.19 -125.94
CA ARG A 92 -22.89 -42.18 -127.37
C ARG A 92 -23.28 -43.46 -128.11
N ASP A 93 -24.39 -43.42 -128.84
CA ASP A 93 -24.82 -44.51 -129.73
C ASP A 93 -23.87 -44.76 -130.91
N SER A 94 -23.40 -46.01 -131.04
CA SER A 94 -22.85 -46.65 -132.27
C SER A 94 -22.18 -47.99 -131.92
N SER A 95 -22.03 -48.83 -132.94
CA SER A 95 -22.07 -50.30 -132.89
C SER A 95 -20.74 -51.06 -132.68
N PHE A 96 -20.89 -52.33 -132.25
CA PHE A 96 -19.91 -53.43 -132.34
C PHE A 96 -18.51 -53.19 -131.73
N SER A 97 -18.38 -53.52 -130.43
CA SER A 97 -17.14 -53.77 -129.64
C SER A 97 -17.29 -53.35 -128.15
N LYS A 98 -18.44 -52.79 -127.75
CA LYS A 98 -18.59 -52.12 -126.45
C LYS A 98 -18.67 -53.02 -125.22
N ASP A 99 -19.31 -54.18 -125.27
CA ASP A 99 -19.66 -54.95 -124.05
C ASP A 99 -18.45 -55.32 -123.19
N ILE A 100 -17.32 -55.69 -123.80
CA ILE A 100 -16.07 -56.01 -123.09
C ILE A 100 -15.46 -54.74 -122.46
N GLN A 101 -15.50 -53.60 -123.15
CA GLN A 101 -14.91 -52.35 -122.67
C GLN A 101 -15.77 -51.66 -121.60
N LEU A 102 -17.10 -51.79 -121.70
CA LEU A 102 -18.05 -51.33 -120.69
C LEU A 102 -17.93 -52.19 -119.42
N GLY A 103 -17.77 -53.51 -119.57
CA GLY A 103 -17.48 -54.42 -118.46
C GLY A 103 -16.21 -54.04 -117.70
N LEU A 104 -15.09 -53.81 -118.41
CA LEU A 104 -13.83 -53.39 -117.79
C LEU A 104 -13.91 -52.03 -117.09
N ASN A 105 -14.62 -51.04 -117.67
CA ASN A 105 -14.79 -49.74 -117.01
C ASN A 105 -15.72 -49.82 -115.78
N LEU A 106 -16.70 -50.72 -115.80
CA LEU A 106 -17.56 -51.00 -114.65
C LEU A 106 -16.78 -51.74 -113.54
N GLU A 107 -15.94 -52.71 -113.90
CA GLU A 107 -15.06 -53.44 -112.98
C GLU A 107 -13.99 -52.53 -112.34
N THR A 108 -13.44 -51.55 -113.07
CA THR A 108 -12.57 -50.52 -112.47
C THR A 108 -13.34 -49.60 -111.53
N LEU A 109 -14.58 -49.22 -111.88
CA LEU A 109 -15.41 -48.35 -111.05
C LEU A 109 -15.86 -49.05 -109.76
N GLU A 110 -16.20 -50.34 -109.85
CA GLU A 110 -16.50 -51.20 -108.70
C GLU A 110 -15.27 -51.37 -107.80
N SER A 111 -14.09 -51.59 -108.40
CA SER A 111 -12.81 -51.65 -107.67
C SER A 111 -12.49 -50.34 -106.95
N ASP A 112 -12.71 -49.19 -107.59
CA ASP A 112 -12.51 -47.88 -106.98
C ASP A 112 -13.57 -47.55 -105.93
N LEU A 113 -14.83 -47.98 -106.11
CA LEU A 113 -15.86 -47.88 -105.08
C LEU A 113 -15.50 -48.70 -103.84
N GLN A 114 -15.00 -49.91 -104.03
CA GLN A 114 -14.54 -50.76 -102.94
C GLN A 114 -13.29 -50.18 -102.25
N ALA A 115 -12.38 -49.55 -102.99
CA ALA A 115 -11.24 -48.81 -102.45
C ALA A 115 -11.70 -47.57 -101.65
N VAL A 116 -12.64 -46.77 -102.17
CA VAL A 116 -13.25 -45.64 -101.45
C VAL A 116 -13.90 -46.10 -100.15
N LEU A 117 -14.74 -47.14 -100.19
CA LEU A 117 -15.47 -47.64 -99.02
C LEU A 117 -14.52 -48.19 -97.94
N THR A 118 -13.46 -48.90 -98.33
CA THR A 118 -12.45 -49.39 -97.38
C THR A 118 -11.61 -48.25 -96.79
N ALA A 119 -11.24 -47.24 -97.59
CA ALA A 119 -10.51 -46.07 -97.10
C ALA A 119 -11.37 -45.16 -96.19
N LEU A 120 -12.67 -45.02 -96.48
CA LEU A 120 -13.61 -44.28 -95.64
C LEU A 120 -13.89 -45.02 -94.33
N ARG A 121 -14.12 -46.34 -94.37
CA ARG A 121 -14.28 -47.15 -93.15
C ARG A 121 -13.06 -47.06 -92.24
N LYS A 122 -11.85 -47.14 -92.81
CA LYS A 122 -10.61 -46.93 -92.04
C LYS A 122 -10.52 -45.52 -91.44
N LYS A 123 -11.04 -44.49 -92.13
CA LYS A 123 -11.09 -43.12 -91.59
C LYS A 123 -12.14 -42.94 -90.50
N GLU A 124 -13.24 -43.68 -90.56
CA GLU A 124 -14.23 -43.77 -89.49
C GLU A 124 -13.63 -44.47 -88.25
N GLU A 125 -12.93 -45.59 -88.44
CA GLU A 125 -12.18 -46.29 -87.38
C GLU A 125 -11.11 -45.39 -86.74
N ASP A 126 -10.26 -44.73 -87.55
CA ASP A 126 -9.26 -43.74 -87.10
C ASP A 126 -9.92 -42.61 -86.27
N LEU A 127 -11.10 -42.13 -86.68
CA LEU A 127 -11.84 -41.06 -86.02
C LEU A 127 -12.48 -41.53 -84.70
N GLN A 128 -13.05 -42.73 -84.67
CA GLN A 128 -13.57 -43.35 -83.44
C GLN A 128 -12.46 -43.65 -82.42
N ASP A 129 -11.25 -44.02 -82.88
CA ASP A 129 -10.06 -44.15 -82.02
C ASP A 129 -9.61 -42.77 -81.49
N ALA A 130 -9.60 -41.74 -82.34
CA ALA A 130 -9.28 -40.37 -81.94
C ALA A 130 -10.30 -39.80 -80.93
N GLU A 131 -11.59 -40.04 -81.13
CA GLU A 131 -12.67 -39.66 -80.21
C GLU A 131 -12.51 -40.37 -78.86
N ARG A 132 -12.32 -41.69 -78.86
CA ARG A 132 -12.03 -42.46 -77.62
C ARG A 132 -10.79 -41.92 -76.89
N LYS A 133 -9.75 -41.53 -77.61
CA LYS A 133 -8.54 -40.91 -77.04
C LYS A 133 -8.83 -39.53 -76.45
N VAL A 134 -9.61 -38.68 -77.11
CA VAL A 134 -10.03 -37.36 -76.60
C VAL A 134 -10.90 -37.51 -75.35
N LEU A 135 -11.85 -38.45 -75.33
CA LEU A 135 -12.67 -38.74 -74.15
C LEU A 135 -11.82 -39.22 -72.97
N PHE A 136 -10.83 -40.09 -73.21
CA PHE A 136 -9.88 -40.51 -72.18
C PHE A 136 -9.01 -39.36 -71.65
N GLU A 137 -8.49 -38.50 -72.54
CA GLU A 137 -7.71 -37.33 -72.13
C GLU A 137 -8.58 -36.28 -71.40
N HIS A 138 -9.85 -36.12 -71.77
CA HIS A 138 -10.81 -35.26 -71.06
C HIS A 138 -11.13 -35.82 -69.65
N ALA A 139 -11.38 -37.12 -69.53
CA ALA A 139 -11.58 -37.77 -68.23
C ALA A 139 -10.33 -37.62 -67.33
N LYS A 140 -9.13 -37.79 -67.89
CA LYS A 140 -7.86 -37.57 -67.19
C LYS A 140 -7.68 -36.11 -66.78
N LEU A 141 -8.02 -35.15 -67.65
CA LEU A 141 -7.96 -33.72 -67.36
C LEU A 141 -8.90 -33.36 -66.18
N ASN A 142 -10.14 -33.84 -66.21
CA ASN A 142 -11.11 -33.64 -65.13
C ASN A 142 -10.62 -34.24 -63.81
N HIS A 143 -10.01 -35.42 -63.83
CA HIS A 143 -9.39 -36.02 -62.64
C HIS A 143 -8.25 -35.14 -62.09
N THR A 144 -7.33 -34.66 -62.95
CA THR A 144 -6.25 -33.76 -62.51
C THR A 144 -6.76 -32.40 -62.01
N LYS A 145 -7.88 -31.91 -62.55
CA LYS A 145 -8.54 -30.68 -62.06
C LYS A 145 -9.08 -30.89 -60.64
N GLN A 146 -9.82 -31.97 -60.40
CA GLN A 146 -10.32 -32.30 -59.05
C GLN A 146 -9.18 -32.54 -58.04
N GLU A 147 -8.06 -33.11 -58.48
CA GLU A 147 -6.88 -33.29 -57.63
C GLU A 147 -6.17 -31.95 -57.33
N LEU A 148 -6.25 -30.98 -58.24
CA LEU A 148 -5.74 -29.62 -58.02
C LEU A 148 -6.65 -28.84 -57.06
N GLU A 149 -7.97 -28.89 -57.25
CA GLU A 149 -8.97 -28.28 -56.35
C GLU A 149 -8.80 -28.78 -54.91
N LYS A 150 -8.65 -30.10 -54.71
CA LYS A 150 -8.35 -30.67 -53.37
C LYS A 150 -7.03 -30.20 -52.78
N ARG A 151 -6.01 -29.92 -53.60
CA ARG A 151 -4.74 -29.34 -53.13
C ARG A 151 -4.91 -27.88 -52.74
N GLU A 152 -5.72 -27.12 -53.48
CA GLU A 152 -6.04 -25.73 -53.18
C GLU A 152 -6.83 -25.61 -51.87
N GLU A 153 -7.85 -26.44 -51.66
CA GLU A 153 -8.57 -26.58 -50.38
C GLU A 153 -7.65 -26.95 -49.21
N ALA A 154 -6.68 -27.84 -49.43
CA ALA A 154 -5.68 -28.20 -48.43
C ALA A 154 -4.72 -27.03 -48.12
N ILE A 155 -4.34 -26.24 -49.14
CA ILE A 155 -3.49 -25.05 -48.99
C ILE A 155 -4.23 -23.93 -48.24
N THR A 156 -5.47 -23.61 -48.60
CA THR A 156 -6.27 -22.59 -47.87
C THR A 156 -6.51 -23.01 -46.42
N SER A 157 -6.80 -24.30 -46.19
CA SER A 157 -6.89 -24.88 -44.84
C SER A 157 -5.57 -24.85 -44.06
N ALA A 158 -4.42 -24.90 -44.74
CA ALA A 158 -3.11 -24.77 -44.09
C ALA A 158 -2.78 -23.31 -43.78
N LEU A 159 -3.11 -22.37 -44.68
CA LEU A 159 -2.95 -20.93 -44.47
C LEU A 159 -3.80 -20.43 -43.30
N CYS A 160 -5.07 -20.83 -43.21
CA CYS A 160 -5.92 -20.50 -42.06
C CYS A 160 -5.37 -21.04 -40.72
N ARG A 161 -4.74 -22.23 -40.72
CA ARG A 161 -4.04 -22.74 -39.52
C ARG A 161 -2.78 -21.94 -39.21
N GLN A 162 -2.02 -21.52 -40.21
CA GLN A 162 -0.83 -20.68 -40.04
C GLN A 162 -1.20 -19.32 -39.44
N GLU A 163 -2.27 -18.69 -39.94
CA GLU A 163 -2.76 -17.40 -39.46
C GLU A 163 -3.13 -17.46 -37.98
N LYS A 164 -3.90 -18.49 -37.55
CA LYS A 164 -4.23 -18.73 -36.13
C LYS A 164 -3.00 -18.90 -35.26
N LEU A 165 -2.01 -19.69 -35.71
CA LEU A 165 -0.74 -19.86 -34.99
C LEU A 165 0.07 -18.56 -34.91
N GLU A 166 -0.03 -17.68 -35.92
CA GLU A 166 0.61 -16.36 -35.90
C GLU A 166 -0.09 -15.40 -34.92
N GLU A 167 -1.42 -15.46 -34.82
CA GLU A 167 -2.21 -14.72 -33.83
C GLU A 167 -1.92 -15.19 -32.40
N GLU A 168 -1.93 -16.51 -32.16
CA GLU A 168 -1.53 -17.11 -30.88
C GLU A 168 -0.10 -16.72 -30.48
N LEU A 169 0.84 -16.71 -31.44
CA LEU A 169 2.22 -16.27 -31.19
C LEU A 169 2.31 -14.77 -30.87
N LYS A 170 1.56 -13.92 -31.58
CA LYS A 170 1.45 -12.47 -31.27
C LYS A 170 0.90 -12.26 -29.86
N GLN A 171 -0.16 -12.98 -29.48
CA GLN A 171 -0.76 -12.92 -28.15
C GLN A 171 0.22 -13.40 -27.06
N ALA A 172 0.89 -14.53 -27.27
CA ALA A 172 1.91 -15.05 -26.36
C ALA A 172 3.09 -14.08 -26.20
N ASN A 173 3.54 -13.44 -27.28
CA ASN A 173 4.59 -12.42 -27.24
C ASN A 173 4.15 -11.15 -26.49
N ASN A 174 2.90 -10.72 -26.66
CA ASN A 174 2.33 -9.59 -25.89
C ASN A 174 2.23 -9.92 -24.40
N ASN A 175 1.83 -11.14 -24.05
CA ASN A 175 1.79 -11.62 -22.66
C ASN A 175 3.20 -11.72 -22.04
N LEU A 176 4.19 -12.17 -22.81
CA LEU A 176 5.59 -12.20 -22.36
C LEU A 176 6.14 -10.78 -22.16
N ALA A 177 5.76 -9.83 -23.03
CA ALA A 177 6.15 -8.43 -22.90
C ALA A 177 5.50 -7.73 -21.70
N SER A 178 4.25 -8.06 -21.35
CA SER A 178 3.61 -7.53 -20.13
C SER A 178 4.21 -8.13 -18.86
N GLN A 179 4.50 -9.43 -18.84
CA GLN A 179 5.24 -10.08 -17.75
C GLN A 179 6.66 -9.50 -17.58
N ALA A 180 7.37 -9.22 -18.68
CA ALA A 180 8.69 -8.60 -18.62
C ALA A 180 8.67 -7.21 -17.96
N ARG A 181 7.65 -6.39 -18.25
CA ARG A 181 7.43 -5.10 -17.56
C ARG A 181 7.14 -5.29 -16.08
N GLN A 182 6.23 -6.19 -15.72
CA GLN A 182 5.93 -6.49 -14.31
C GLN A 182 7.17 -6.95 -13.53
N ILE A 183 8.06 -7.74 -14.14
CA ILE A 183 9.34 -8.15 -13.54
C ILE A 183 10.29 -6.95 -13.36
N GLU A 184 10.30 -6.01 -14.30
CA GLU A 184 11.11 -4.78 -14.20
C GLU A 184 10.58 -3.84 -13.11
N ASP A 185 9.25 -3.67 -13.00
CA ASP A 185 8.58 -2.91 -11.93
C ASP A 185 8.84 -3.54 -10.54
N LEU A 186 8.70 -4.86 -10.42
CA LEU A 186 9.03 -5.61 -9.21
C LEU A 186 10.51 -5.44 -8.82
N LYS A 187 11.41 -5.44 -9.80
CA LYS A 187 12.85 -5.24 -9.57
C LYS A 187 13.15 -3.83 -9.06
N LEU A 188 12.51 -2.79 -9.60
CA LEU A 188 12.63 -1.42 -9.09
C LEU A 188 12.14 -1.33 -7.64
N MET A 189 10.98 -1.90 -7.33
CA MET A 189 10.47 -1.95 -5.95
C MET A 189 11.40 -2.71 -4.99
N VAL A 190 12.06 -3.78 -5.43
CA VAL A 190 13.08 -4.47 -4.62
C VAL A 190 14.29 -3.56 -4.37
N GLN A 191 14.80 -2.88 -5.39
CA GLN A 191 15.93 -1.94 -5.24
C GLN A 191 15.61 -0.80 -4.27
N GLU A 192 14.43 -0.18 -4.37
CA GLU A 192 14.00 0.83 -3.40
C GLU A 192 13.92 0.29 -1.97
N ARG A 193 13.49 -0.96 -1.77
CA ARG A 193 13.43 -1.58 -0.45
C ARG A 193 14.82 -1.90 0.08
N ASP A 194 15.74 -2.34 -0.77
CA ASP A 194 17.14 -2.56 -0.40
C ASP A 194 17.81 -1.24 0.03
N GLU A 195 17.58 -0.15 -0.70
CA GLU A 195 18.05 1.19 -0.31
C GLU A 195 17.47 1.65 1.04
N LYS A 196 16.16 1.46 1.26
CA LYS A 196 15.49 1.75 2.55
C LYS A 196 16.04 0.87 3.69
N VAL A 197 16.38 -0.39 3.42
CA VAL A 197 17.01 -1.30 4.40
C VAL A 197 18.43 -0.87 4.73
N VAL A 198 19.24 -0.47 3.74
CA VAL A 198 20.60 0.06 3.98
C VAL A 198 20.56 1.36 4.80
N ALA A 199 19.63 2.26 4.51
CA ALA A 199 19.42 3.48 5.31
C ALA A 199 19.01 3.15 6.76
N ALA A 200 18.09 2.19 6.95
CA ALA A 200 17.69 1.75 8.28
C ALA A 200 18.83 1.06 9.07
N GLN A 201 19.67 0.26 8.39
CA GLN A 201 20.87 -0.34 8.99
C GLN A 201 21.89 0.72 9.42
N PHE A 202 22.09 1.77 8.62
CA PHE A 202 22.97 2.89 8.97
C PHE A 202 22.43 3.65 10.20
N ALA A 203 21.13 3.98 10.21
CA ALA A 203 20.50 4.63 11.36
C ALA A 203 20.56 3.78 12.64
N LEU A 204 20.38 2.46 12.53
CA LEU A 204 20.52 1.53 13.64
C LEU A 204 21.97 1.43 14.14
N SER A 205 22.96 1.46 13.24
CA SER A 205 24.38 1.51 13.62
C SER A 205 24.72 2.80 14.36
N LEU A 206 24.17 3.94 13.96
CA LEU A 206 24.33 5.22 14.66
C LEU A 206 23.72 5.16 16.07
N LYS A 207 22.52 4.60 16.21
CA LYS A 207 21.88 4.40 17.53
C LYS A 207 22.60 3.38 18.40
N GLN A 208 23.25 2.37 17.82
CA GLN A 208 24.13 1.47 18.56
C GLN A 208 25.37 2.22 19.11
N GLU A 209 25.98 3.10 18.31
CA GLU A 209 27.11 3.93 18.77
C GLU A 209 26.71 4.91 19.88
N GLU A 210 25.53 5.56 19.77
CA GLU A 210 24.96 6.39 20.85
C GLU A 210 24.72 5.57 22.13
N MET A 211 24.15 4.37 22.01
CA MET A 211 23.92 3.47 23.14
C MET A 211 25.22 3.03 23.81
N ASP A 212 26.28 2.74 23.05
CA ASP A 212 27.57 2.36 23.61
C ASP A 212 28.30 3.55 24.24
N LYS A 213 28.15 4.78 23.70
CA LYS A 213 28.58 6.01 24.39
C LYS A 213 27.88 6.17 25.74
N MET A 214 26.55 6.10 25.78
CA MET A 214 25.79 6.18 27.04
C MET A 214 26.17 5.09 28.03
N ARG A 215 26.48 3.87 27.57
CA ARG A 215 27.01 2.79 28.44
C ARG A 215 28.36 3.16 29.04
N THR A 216 29.30 3.71 28.26
CA THR A 216 30.61 4.14 28.78
C THR A 216 30.52 5.32 29.75
N GLU A 217 29.59 6.24 29.51
CA GLU A 217 29.30 7.33 30.45
C GLU A 217 28.69 6.82 31.76
N LEU A 218 27.76 5.85 31.67
CA LEU A 218 27.15 5.23 32.84
C LEU A 218 28.17 4.43 33.68
N THR A 219 29.07 3.67 33.05
CA THR A 219 30.15 2.98 33.77
C THR A 219 31.07 3.98 34.46
N LYS A 220 31.47 5.06 33.78
CA LYS A 220 32.27 6.13 34.38
C LYS A 220 31.55 6.81 35.55
N LYS A 221 30.25 7.09 35.43
CA LYS A 221 29.44 7.64 36.52
C LYS A 221 29.30 6.69 37.71
N THR A 222 29.29 5.39 37.45
CA THR A 222 29.29 4.35 38.49
C THR A 222 30.64 4.28 39.21
N GLU A 223 31.75 4.41 38.49
CA GLU A 223 33.09 4.53 39.06
C GLU A 223 33.26 5.81 39.88
N GLU A 224 32.83 6.97 39.36
CA GLU A 224 32.80 8.25 40.09
C GLU A 224 31.98 8.12 41.40
N ALA A 225 30.78 7.52 41.34
CA ALA A 225 29.95 7.27 42.52
C ALA A 225 30.62 6.33 43.53
N ALA A 226 31.34 5.29 43.06
CA ALA A 226 32.10 4.40 43.94
C ALA A 226 33.26 5.12 44.64
N THR A 227 33.97 6.02 43.96
CA THR A 227 35.02 6.84 44.61
C THR A 227 34.44 7.77 45.68
N ILE A 228 33.32 8.43 45.39
CA ILE A 228 32.62 9.29 46.37
C ILE A 228 32.12 8.47 47.57
N ALA A 229 31.63 7.24 47.35
CA ALA A 229 31.23 6.35 48.45
C ALA A 229 32.40 5.96 49.36
N CYS A 230 33.58 5.67 48.79
CA CYS A 230 34.81 5.44 49.57
C CYS A 230 35.25 6.68 50.36
N ASP A 231 35.19 7.86 49.74
CA ASP A 231 35.53 9.13 50.40
C ASP A 231 34.58 9.43 51.56
N LEU A 232 33.27 9.23 51.37
CA LEU A 232 32.27 9.37 52.43
C LEU A 232 32.51 8.36 53.56
N GLN A 233 32.79 7.10 53.25
CA GLN A 233 33.14 6.08 54.25
C GLN A 233 34.39 6.47 55.07
N SER A 234 35.40 7.07 54.43
CA SER A 234 36.59 7.57 55.14
C SER A 234 36.27 8.77 56.05
N ARG A 235 35.36 9.65 55.62
CA ARG A 235 34.89 10.78 56.44
C ARG A 235 34.06 10.32 57.63
N ASP A 236 33.20 9.31 57.46
CA ASP A 236 32.44 8.71 58.55
C ASP A 236 33.36 8.06 59.59
N GLN A 237 34.44 7.41 59.16
CA GLN A 237 35.49 6.92 60.07
C GLN A 237 36.13 8.05 60.87
N LEU A 238 36.60 9.12 60.22
CA LEU A 238 37.17 10.30 60.89
C LEU A 238 36.17 10.98 61.85
N LEU A 239 34.89 11.06 61.49
CA LEU A 239 33.84 11.58 62.36
C LEU A 239 33.60 10.66 63.57
N SER A 240 33.69 9.34 63.40
CA SER A 240 33.60 8.40 64.52
C SER A 240 34.77 8.58 65.50
N GLU A 241 36.00 8.76 64.99
CA GLU A 241 37.19 9.05 65.80
C GLU A 241 37.09 10.41 66.52
N ALA A 242 36.60 11.44 65.84
CA ALA A 242 36.36 12.75 66.46
C ALA A 242 35.31 12.66 67.59
N ASN A 243 34.24 11.88 67.40
CA ASN A 243 33.24 11.63 68.43
C ASN A 243 33.79 10.82 69.63
N GLU A 244 34.69 9.85 69.40
CA GLU A 244 35.44 9.18 70.46
C GLU A 244 36.28 10.17 71.28
N ILE A 245 36.99 11.09 70.62
CA ILE A 245 37.81 12.13 71.27
C ILE A 245 36.94 13.09 72.10
N ILE A 246 35.85 13.60 71.52
CA ILE A 246 34.90 14.48 72.23
C ILE A 246 34.33 13.78 73.47
N ARG A 247 34.05 12.47 73.41
CA ARG A 247 33.57 11.72 74.57
C ARG A 247 34.64 11.62 75.67
N LYS A 248 35.90 11.41 75.32
CA LYS A 248 37.02 11.40 76.29
C LYS A 248 37.18 12.77 76.95
N GLN A 249 37.24 13.85 76.15
CA GLN A 249 37.30 15.22 76.64
C GLN A 249 36.10 15.58 77.54
N LYS A 250 34.90 15.09 77.23
CA LYS A 250 33.72 15.26 78.08
C LYS A 250 33.89 14.61 79.47
N VAL A 251 34.51 13.44 79.55
CA VAL A 251 34.83 12.79 80.83
C VAL A 251 35.90 13.57 81.60
N GLU A 252 37.00 13.95 80.93
CA GLU A 252 38.08 14.77 81.53
C GLU A 252 37.54 16.10 82.10
N ILE A 253 36.66 16.79 81.37
CA ILE A 253 36.00 18.02 81.84
C ILE A 253 35.11 17.74 83.06
N GLN A 254 34.37 16.63 83.10
CA GLN A 254 33.56 16.25 84.26
C GLN A 254 34.41 15.96 85.51
N GLU A 255 35.58 15.34 85.33
CA GLU A 255 36.56 15.10 86.39
C GLU A 255 37.20 16.40 86.89
N LEU A 256 37.63 17.29 85.99
CA LEU A 256 38.14 18.62 86.34
C LEU A 256 37.09 19.46 87.08
N GLN A 257 35.83 19.44 86.64
CA GLN A 257 34.73 20.10 87.36
C GLN A 257 34.50 19.53 88.77
N LYS A 258 34.72 18.22 88.97
CA LYS A 258 34.66 17.60 90.31
C LYS A 258 35.81 18.08 91.19
N LEU A 259 37.03 18.09 90.67
CA LEU A 259 38.23 18.56 91.38
C LEU A 259 38.14 20.06 91.74
N ILE A 260 37.59 20.90 90.85
CA ILE A 260 37.31 22.31 91.13
C ILE A 260 36.30 22.45 92.28
N ARG A 261 35.19 21.68 92.28
CA ARG A 261 34.22 21.70 93.39
C ARG A 261 34.84 21.29 94.72
N GLU A 262 35.68 20.26 94.73
CA GLU A 262 36.43 19.83 95.92
C GLU A 262 37.37 20.94 96.43
N LYS A 263 38.08 21.63 95.52
CA LYS A 263 38.95 22.77 95.88
C LYS A 263 38.20 24.00 96.36
N VAL A 264 37.00 24.27 95.85
CA VAL A 264 36.13 25.34 96.37
C VAL A 264 35.70 25.02 97.81
N GLN A 265 35.31 23.78 98.10
CA GLN A 265 34.96 23.35 99.46
C GLN A 265 36.15 23.43 100.43
N GLU A 266 37.36 23.07 99.98
CA GLU A 266 38.59 23.22 100.78
C GLU A 266 38.93 24.69 101.07
N LEU A 267 38.73 25.59 100.09
CA LEU A 267 38.90 27.03 100.27
C LEU A 267 37.85 27.63 101.21
N GLU A 268 36.58 27.24 101.11
CA GLU A 268 35.52 27.64 102.05
C GLU A 268 35.88 27.22 103.48
N ALA A 269 36.33 25.98 103.69
CA ALA A 269 36.82 25.51 104.97
C ALA A 269 38.01 26.36 105.48
N SER A 270 38.99 26.66 104.63
CA SER A 270 40.13 27.53 104.99
C SER A 270 39.68 28.95 105.37
N VAL A 271 38.71 29.53 104.67
CA VAL A 271 38.15 30.86 104.99
C VAL A 271 37.43 30.85 106.34
N THR A 272 36.66 29.80 106.66
CA THR A 272 36.02 29.71 108.00
C THR A 272 37.06 29.56 109.11
N LEU A 273 38.14 28.80 108.89
CA LEU A 273 39.25 28.67 109.84
C LEU A 273 39.96 30.01 110.06
N LYS A 274 40.29 30.75 108.98
CA LYS A 274 40.90 32.09 109.08
C LYS A 274 40.03 33.08 109.86
N LYS A 275 38.71 33.07 109.69
CA LYS A 275 37.78 33.91 110.48
C LYS A 275 37.87 33.59 111.98
N ILE A 276 37.98 32.31 112.35
CA ILE A 276 38.16 31.89 113.75
C ILE A 276 39.52 32.36 114.31
N GLU A 277 40.57 32.37 113.49
CA GLU A 277 41.88 32.92 113.88
C GLU A 277 41.87 34.44 114.02
N GLU A 278 41.18 35.16 113.13
CA GLU A 278 41.01 36.61 113.20
C GLU A 278 40.29 37.03 114.49
N GLU A 279 39.22 36.33 114.90
CA GLU A 279 38.55 36.59 116.18
C GLU A 279 39.43 36.30 117.40
N LYS A 280 40.30 35.28 117.34
CA LYS A 280 41.32 35.06 118.38
C LYS A 280 42.33 36.20 118.44
N LEU A 281 42.74 36.75 117.29
CA LEU A 281 43.67 37.87 117.22
C LEU A 281 43.05 39.17 117.78
N LYS A 282 41.77 39.46 117.46
CA LYS A 282 41.03 40.59 118.06
C LYS A 282 40.99 40.51 119.59
N LEU A 283 40.79 39.31 120.14
CA LEU A 283 40.79 39.07 121.59
C LEU A 283 42.19 39.30 122.21
N ALA A 284 43.26 38.88 121.52
CA ALA A 284 44.63 39.16 121.94
C ALA A 284 44.98 40.66 121.86
N GLU A 285 44.54 41.35 120.80
CA GLU A 285 44.74 42.80 120.61
C GLU A 285 44.05 43.62 121.72
N ALA A 286 42.83 43.24 122.11
CA ALA A 286 42.11 43.87 123.23
C ALA A 286 42.85 43.71 124.56
N ASN A 287 43.46 42.55 124.80
CA ASN A 287 44.31 42.31 125.99
C ASN A 287 45.57 43.20 126.00
N LEU A 288 46.25 43.37 124.86
CA LEU A 288 47.42 44.24 124.76
C LEU A 288 47.06 45.72 124.97
N LYS A 289 45.96 46.19 124.36
CA LYS A 289 45.46 47.56 124.54
C LYS A 289 45.22 47.90 126.01
N LYS A 290 44.75 46.94 126.82
CA LYS A 290 44.59 47.12 128.27
C LYS A 290 45.94 47.38 128.98
N GLN A 291 46.96 46.57 128.68
CA GLN A 291 48.30 46.73 129.27
C GLN A 291 48.96 48.08 128.92
N THR A 292 48.74 48.60 127.70
CA THR A 292 49.30 49.90 127.28
C THR A 292 48.77 51.06 128.13
N VAL A 293 47.50 51.03 128.57
CA VAL A 293 46.92 52.07 129.42
C VAL A 293 47.55 52.07 130.82
N GLU A 294 47.86 50.88 131.35
CA GLU A 294 48.51 50.71 132.67
C GLU A 294 49.96 51.25 132.69
N TRP A 295 50.66 51.23 131.54
CA TRP A 295 52.03 51.77 131.43
C TRP A 295 52.09 53.30 131.41
N LEU A 296 51.17 53.97 130.72
CA LEU A 296 51.20 55.43 130.54
C LEU A 296 51.09 56.20 131.87
N SER A 297 50.32 55.68 132.84
CA SER A 297 50.21 56.29 134.17
C SER A 297 51.51 56.27 134.99
N ALA A 298 52.48 55.41 134.65
CA ALA A 298 53.78 55.38 135.32
C ALA A 298 54.79 56.40 134.75
N GLN A 299 54.56 56.90 133.54
CA GLN A 299 55.46 57.86 132.87
C GLN A 299 55.30 59.29 133.41
N GLU A 300 54.12 59.63 133.93
CA GLU A 300 53.77 60.99 134.36
C GLU A 300 54.43 61.42 135.70
N GLU A 301 54.90 60.47 136.51
CA GLU A 301 55.62 60.78 137.76
C GLU A 301 57.09 61.17 137.56
N LEU A 302 57.73 60.77 136.45
CA LEU A 302 59.17 61.03 136.21
C LEU A 302 59.47 62.51 135.89
N GLU A 303 58.52 63.25 135.30
CA GLU A 303 58.80 64.57 134.74
C GLU A 303 58.93 65.69 135.80
N LYS A 304 58.52 65.42 137.05
CA LYS A 304 58.74 66.33 138.19
C LYS A 304 60.20 66.43 138.66
N LEU A 305 61.10 65.58 138.15
CA LEU A 305 62.54 65.58 138.49
C LEU A 305 63.41 66.28 137.44
N ARG A 306 62.82 66.84 136.38
CA ARG A 306 63.54 67.41 135.22
C ARG A 306 63.92 68.89 135.37
N GLU A 307 63.28 69.63 136.27
CA GLU A 307 63.35 71.11 136.30
C GLU A 307 64.62 71.72 136.97
N GLU A 308 65.47 70.93 137.66
CA GLU A 308 66.59 71.48 138.46
C GLU A 308 67.95 71.61 137.73
N ALA A 309 68.10 71.19 136.47
CA ALA A 309 69.40 70.80 135.92
C ALA A 309 70.01 71.59 134.72
N ALA A 310 69.65 72.87 134.47
CA ALA A 310 70.18 73.59 133.28
C ALA A 310 70.51 75.10 133.46
N LYS A 311 71.77 75.44 133.76
CA LYS A 311 72.38 76.76 133.51
C LYS A 311 73.89 76.63 133.18
N HIS A 312 74.36 77.47 132.24
CA HIS A 312 75.73 77.53 131.66
C HIS A 312 76.12 76.35 130.73
N MET A 313 76.96 76.51 129.70
CA MET A 313 77.96 77.56 129.39
C MET A 313 77.90 78.04 127.92
N ARG A 314 78.60 79.15 127.58
CA ARG A 314 78.78 79.64 126.20
C ARG A 314 80.15 80.35 126.02
N ASP A 315 80.60 80.38 124.77
CA ASP A 315 81.54 81.32 124.11
C ASP A 315 82.97 80.85 123.77
N ALA A 316 83.25 80.82 122.46
CA ALA A 316 84.55 81.05 121.82
C ALA A 316 84.31 81.33 120.31
N ASN A 317 84.66 82.52 119.80
CA ASN A 317 84.37 82.91 118.42
C ASN A 317 85.39 83.94 117.86
N GLU A 318 86.33 83.50 117.01
CA GLU A 318 87.16 84.41 116.21
C GLU A 318 87.79 83.80 114.92
N THR A 319 87.24 82.70 114.39
CA THR A 319 87.79 81.98 113.20
C THR A 319 86.94 82.11 111.92
N LEU A 320 85.92 82.96 111.91
CA LEU A 320 84.87 82.97 110.87
C LEU A 320 85.17 83.78 109.59
N GLU A 321 86.17 84.66 109.57
CA GLU A 321 86.36 85.60 108.45
C GLU A 321 86.97 84.97 107.19
N ASP A 322 87.99 84.11 107.30
CA ASP A 322 88.65 83.54 106.12
C ASP A 322 87.81 82.47 105.39
N PHE A 323 86.96 81.75 106.14
CA PHE A 323 85.93 80.88 105.54
C PHE A 323 84.97 81.65 104.62
N ARG A 324 84.75 82.95 104.86
CA ARG A 324 83.82 83.75 104.06
C ARG A 324 84.35 84.03 102.65
N ARG A 325 85.67 84.12 102.46
CA ARG A 325 86.29 84.38 101.14
C ARG A 325 86.28 83.15 100.24
N VAL A 326 86.71 81.99 100.74
CA VAL A 326 86.71 80.72 99.96
C VAL A 326 85.29 80.31 99.56
N LYS A 327 84.31 80.55 100.43
CA LYS A 327 82.90 80.25 100.17
C LYS A 327 82.32 81.03 98.98
N LYS A 328 82.87 82.20 98.62
CA LYS A 328 82.39 82.99 97.48
C LYS A 328 82.82 82.38 96.14
N LEU A 329 84.11 82.12 95.95
CA LEU A 329 84.65 81.48 94.73
C LEU A 329 84.03 80.10 94.44
N LEU A 330 83.70 79.33 95.49
CA LEU A 330 83.03 78.04 95.36
C LEU A 330 81.58 78.15 94.86
N VAL A 331 80.91 79.29 95.07
CA VAL A 331 79.55 79.54 94.56
C VAL A 331 79.59 79.84 93.06
N ASP A 332 80.57 80.63 92.61
CA ASP A 332 80.68 81.04 91.20
C ASP A 332 80.93 79.82 90.29
N VAL A 333 81.93 78.98 90.61
CA VAL A 333 82.22 77.73 89.86
C VAL A 333 81.05 76.74 89.88
N ARG A 334 80.31 76.66 91.01
CA ARG A 334 79.09 75.85 91.08
C ARG A 334 78.00 76.40 90.17
N SER A 335 77.87 77.72 90.03
CA SER A 335 76.88 78.32 89.14
C SER A 335 77.17 78.03 87.66
N GLU A 336 78.44 78.03 87.26
CA GLU A 336 78.87 77.67 85.90
C GLU A 336 78.74 76.17 85.61
N LEU A 337 79.07 75.30 86.58
CA LEU A 337 78.87 73.87 86.42
C LEU A 337 77.38 73.52 86.31
N MET A 338 76.52 74.14 87.13
CA MET A 338 75.07 73.95 87.07
C MET A 338 74.46 74.52 85.79
N SER A 339 74.99 75.64 85.24
CA SER A 339 74.51 76.18 83.97
C SER A 339 74.93 75.31 82.78
N SER A 340 76.16 74.77 82.79
CA SER A 340 76.63 73.79 81.81
C SER A 340 75.83 72.49 81.87
N GLN A 341 75.60 71.93 83.07
CA GLN A 341 74.74 70.75 83.27
C GLN A 341 73.31 70.98 82.77
N LYS A 342 72.74 72.17 83.02
CA LYS A 342 71.41 72.56 82.54
C LYS A 342 71.37 72.74 81.01
N SER A 343 72.45 73.21 80.40
CA SER A 343 72.62 73.29 78.94
C SER A 343 72.71 71.88 78.31
N LEU A 344 73.51 70.99 78.88
CA LEU A 344 73.62 69.59 78.44
C LEU A 344 72.27 68.86 78.54
N ALA A 345 71.56 69.01 79.65
CA ALA A 345 70.23 68.43 79.84
C ALA A 345 69.19 69.00 78.84
N SER A 346 69.26 70.29 78.52
CA SER A 346 68.44 70.93 77.47
C SER A 346 68.75 70.37 76.08
N SER A 347 70.04 70.17 75.76
CA SER A 347 70.45 69.55 74.49
C SER A 347 70.06 68.08 74.39
N ARG A 348 70.05 67.34 75.50
CA ARG A 348 69.65 65.95 75.54
C ARG A 348 68.15 65.77 75.32
N ARG A 349 67.32 66.57 75.99
CA ARG A 349 65.86 66.59 75.75
C ARG A 349 65.52 66.91 74.29
N LYS A 350 66.22 67.87 73.66
CA LYS A 350 66.02 68.17 72.24
C LYS A 350 66.40 67.01 71.32
N MET A 351 67.37 66.18 71.70
CA MET A 351 67.72 64.96 70.97
C MET A 351 66.64 63.89 71.16
N GLU A 352 66.17 63.68 72.39
CA GLU A 352 65.08 62.74 72.75
C GLU A 352 63.75 63.15 72.06
N GLU A 353 63.44 64.45 71.99
CA GLU A 353 62.30 64.99 71.22
C GLU A 353 62.42 64.74 69.72
N GLN A 354 63.63 64.82 69.14
CA GLN A 354 63.90 64.49 67.74
C GLN A 354 63.84 62.99 67.48
N GLU A 355 64.33 62.16 68.41
CA GLU A 355 64.23 60.70 68.37
C GLU A 355 62.77 60.25 68.34
N HIS A 356 61.93 60.74 69.26
CA HIS A 356 60.48 60.48 69.25
C HIS A 356 59.73 61.08 68.05
N GLN A 357 60.32 62.06 67.34
CA GLN A 357 59.75 62.54 66.08
C GLN A 357 60.07 61.59 64.92
N LEU A 358 61.31 61.09 64.84
CA LEU A 358 61.71 60.08 63.85
C LEU A 358 60.99 58.74 64.10
N GLU A 359 60.83 58.35 65.35
CA GLU A 359 60.13 57.12 65.76
C GLU A 359 58.65 57.14 65.33
N ARG A 360 57.96 58.27 65.51
CA ARG A 360 56.60 58.49 64.95
C ARG A 360 56.57 58.41 63.43
N GLN A 361 57.54 59.03 62.74
CA GLN A 361 57.63 58.96 61.28
C GLN A 361 57.88 57.53 60.76
N LEU A 362 58.62 56.70 61.51
CA LEU A 362 58.80 55.29 61.17
C LEU A 362 57.49 54.49 61.33
N VAL A 363 56.71 54.74 62.38
CA VAL A 363 55.39 54.11 62.57
C VAL A 363 54.42 54.55 61.46
N GLU A 364 54.34 55.85 61.15
CA GLU A 364 53.51 56.36 60.04
C GLU A 364 53.89 55.74 58.68
N LEU A 365 55.18 55.48 58.43
CA LEU A 365 55.66 54.81 57.22
C LEU A 365 55.34 53.31 57.21
N GLU A 366 55.39 52.63 58.35
CA GLU A 366 55.01 51.22 58.51
C GLU A 366 53.50 51.05 58.25
N GLU A 367 52.66 51.92 58.82
CA GLU A 367 51.21 51.96 58.57
C GLU A 367 50.89 52.24 57.10
N GLN A 368 51.56 53.22 56.47
CA GLN A 368 51.40 53.49 55.03
C GLN A 368 51.82 52.30 54.16
N ARG A 369 52.90 51.59 54.52
CA ARG A 369 53.32 50.36 53.83
C ARG A 369 52.24 49.30 53.94
N ASP A 370 51.67 49.09 55.13
CA ASP A 370 50.65 48.07 55.37
C ASP A 370 49.34 48.38 54.62
N ILE A 371 48.94 49.66 54.57
CA ILE A 371 47.85 50.14 53.72
C ILE A 371 48.14 49.84 52.24
N VAL A 372 49.34 50.17 51.74
CA VAL A 372 49.74 49.86 50.34
C VAL A 372 49.76 48.36 50.06
N MET A 373 50.21 47.52 51.00
CA MET A 373 50.14 46.07 50.87
C MET A 373 48.70 45.56 50.79
N SER A 374 47.78 46.14 51.58
CA SER A 374 46.35 45.79 51.54
C SER A 374 45.69 46.16 50.20
N TYR A 375 46.01 47.35 49.65
CA TYR A 375 45.57 47.72 48.30
C TYR A 375 46.18 46.81 47.23
N MET A 376 47.45 46.43 47.37
CA MET A 376 48.13 45.51 46.45
C MET A 376 47.59 44.08 46.52
N SER A 377 47.08 43.60 47.67
CA SER A 377 46.35 42.33 47.74
C SER A 377 44.98 42.44 47.12
N GLY A 378 44.17 43.45 47.48
CA GLY A 378 42.85 43.65 46.89
C GLY A 378 42.87 43.85 45.37
N LEU A 379 43.92 44.49 44.83
CA LEU A 379 44.13 44.63 43.38
C LEU A 379 44.44 43.29 42.70
N LYS A 380 45.19 42.38 43.36
CA LYS A 380 45.43 41.03 42.85
C LYS A 380 44.15 40.20 42.89
N ASP A 381 43.38 40.28 43.96
CA ASP A 381 42.12 39.55 44.10
C ASP A 381 41.14 39.99 43.01
N ALA A 382 40.96 41.31 42.81
CA ALA A 382 40.17 41.87 41.72
C ALA A 382 40.70 41.47 40.32
N GLN A 383 42.02 41.37 40.12
CA GLN A 383 42.59 40.83 38.88
C GLN A 383 42.17 39.36 38.67
N THR A 384 42.27 38.51 39.70
CA THR A 384 41.87 37.10 39.58
C THR A 384 40.36 36.94 39.34
N GLU A 385 39.53 37.79 39.95
CA GLU A 385 38.09 37.81 39.68
C GLU A 385 37.80 38.16 38.22
N VAL A 386 38.41 39.23 37.69
CA VAL A 386 38.30 39.63 36.28
C VAL A 386 38.81 38.54 35.32
N GLU A 387 39.88 37.82 35.68
CA GLU A 387 40.36 36.67 34.89
C GLU A 387 39.39 35.49 34.93
N SER A 388 38.72 35.25 36.07
CA SER A 388 37.69 34.22 36.22
C SER A 388 36.42 34.54 35.42
N GLU A 389 35.95 35.80 35.45
CA GLU A 389 34.80 36.26 34.66
C GLU A 389 35.10 36.23 33.16
N ARG A 390 36.33 36.59 32.75
CA ARG A 390 36.79 36.37 31.36
C ARG A 390 36.79 34.89 30.98
N ALA A 391 37.08 33.97 31.89
CA ALA A 391 36.99 32.54 31.61
C ALA A 391 35.53 32.08 31.44
N LYS A 392 34.61 32.49 32.34
CA LYS A 392 33.17 32.24 32.23
C LYS A 392 32.61 32.80 30.92
N LEU A 393 32.97 34.03 30.55
CA LEU A 393 32.54 34.69 29.31
C LEU A 393 33.02 33.93 28.06
N ARG A 394 34.26 33.43 28.03
CA ARG A 394 34.73 32.58 26.91
C ARG A 394 33.95 31.26 26.80
N ILE A 395 33.54 30.67 27.91
CA ILE A 395 32.71 29.45 27.93
C ILE A 395 31.32 29.78 27.38
N ALA A 396 30.69 30.86 27.85
CA ALA A 396 29.39 31.32 27.35
C ALA A 396 29.42 31.68 25.86
N GLU A 397 30.48 32.35 25.38
CA GLU A 397 30.67 32.60 23.93
C GLU A 397 30.80 31.30 23.12
N ALA A 398 31.51 30.29 23.66
CA ALA A 398 31.65 28.99 22.99
C ALA A 398 30.31 28.24 22.92
N GLN A 399 29.53 28.30 24.00
CA GLN A 399 28.16 27.74 24.06
C GLN A 399 27.23 28.45 23.07
N ASN A 400 27.23 29.79 23.03
CA ASN A 400 26.43 30.54 22.06
C ASN A 400 26.82 30.19 20.61
N LYS A 401 28.12 30.08 20.31
CA LYS A 401 28.59 29.65 18.97
C LYS A 401 28.23 28.19 18.65
N ALA A 402 27.98 27.33 19.64
CA ALA A 402 27.45 25.98 19.41
C ALA A 402 25.96 26.08 19.05
N LEU A 403 25.16 26.75 19.90
CA LEU A 403 23.73 26.98 19.67
C LEU A 403 23.43 27.68 18.34
N GLU A 404 24.26 28.64 17.90
CA GLU A 404 24.15 29.27 16.58
C GLU A 404 24.29 28.27 15.42
N ARG A 405 25.18 27.27 15.56
CA ARG A 405 25.33 26.21 14.56
C ARG A 405 24.15 25.25 14.60
N ASP A 406 23.72 24.86 15.79
CA ASP A 406 22.58 23.96 15.98
C ASP A 406 21.31 24.58 15.39
N LEU A 407 21.03 25.85 15.70
CA LEU A 407 19.95 26.65 15.09
C LEU A 407 20.10 26.82 13.58
N SER A 408 21.32 26.79 13.03
CA SER A 408 21.53 26.82 11.57
C SER A 408 21.17 25.47 10.94
N MET A 409 21.59 24.36 11.55
CA MET A 409 21.26 23.01 11.10
C MET A 409 19.76 22.72 11.21
N GLU A 410 19.11 23.16 12.29
CA GLU A 410 17.64 23.07 12.44
C GLU A 410 16.91 23.88 11.36
N LYS A 411 17.38 25.09 11.02
CA LYS A 411 16.79 25.88 9.93
C LYS A 411 16.92 25.19 8.57
N GLU A 412 18.08 24.60 8.28
CA GLU A 412 18.29 23.82 7.05
C GLU A 412 17.37 22.59 7.00
N LEU A 413 17.19 21.88 8.13
CA LEU A 413 16.25 20.76 8.23
C LEU A 413 14.80 21.21 8.04
N ILE A 414 14.38 22.31 8.66
CA ILE A 414 13.05 22.91 8.48
C ILE A 414 12.84 23.28 7.00
N GLU A 415 13.84 23.86 6.32
CA GLU A 415 13.73 24.20 4.90
C GLU A 415 13.65 22.94 4.00
N GLN A 416 14.32 21.85 4.36
CA GLN A 416 14.20 20.55 3.68
C GLN A 416 12.79 19.96 3.86
N LEU A 417 12.29 19.90 5.10
CA LEU A 417 10.93 19.43 5.41
C LEU A 417 9.85 20.29 4.72
N GLN A 418 10.04 21.61 4.66
CA GLN A 418 9.16 22.53 3.92
C GLN A 418 9.14 22.21 2.41
N LYS A 419 10.29 21.86 1.82
CA LYS A 419 10.38 21.45 0.40
C LYS A 419 9.74 20.09 0.16
N GLU A 420 9.86 19.14 1.07
CA GLU A 420 9.19 17.84 0.99
C GLU A 420 7.67 17.98 1.11
N LEU A 421 7.19 18.70 2.12
CA LEU A 421 5.76 19.01 2.31
C LEU A 421 5.15 19.68 1.07
N ASN A 422 5.87 20.59 0.42
CA ASN A 422 5.41 21.23 -0.82
C ASN A 422 5.37 20.26 -2.01
N LYS A 423 6.32 19.31 -2.11
CA LYS A 423 6.28 18.24 -3.13
C LYS A 423 5.07 17.32 -2.89
N GLU A 424 4.87 16.85 -1.66
CA GLU A 424 3.72 16.01 -1.31
C GLU A 424 2.39 16.71 -1.60
N ARG A 425 2.26 18.00 -1.25
CA ARG A 425 1.10 18.81 -1.63
C ARG A 425 0.87 18.84 -3.15
N SER A 426 1.90 19.10 -3.94
CA SER A 426 1.76 19.08 -5.42
C SER A 426 1.40 17.70 -5.97
N SER A 427 1.91 16.62 -5.36
CA SER A 427 1.56 15.24 -5.74
C SER A 427 0.12 14.89 -5.35
N MET A 428 -0.36 15.40 -4.21
CA MET A 428 -1.75 15.20 -3.78
C MET A 428 -2.73 16.02 -4.61
N GLU A 429 -2.35 17.24 -5.01
CA GLU A 429 -3.13 18.07 -5.93
C GLU A 429 -3.24 17.44 -7.32
N GLN A 430 -2.15 16.85 -7.84
CA GLN A 430 -2.19 16.03 -9.06
C GLN A 430 -3.12 14.81 -8.89
N ALA A 431 -2.99 14.06 -7.79
CA ALA A 431 -3.86 12.91 -7.54
C ALA A 431 -5.35 13.30 -7.41
N MET A 432 -5.67 14.49 -6.88
CA MET A 432 -7.03 15.03 -6.88
C MET A 432 -7.55 15.37 -8.28
N GLN A 433 -6.69 15.91 -9.16
CA GLN A 433 -7.03 16.14 -10.56
C GLN A 433 -7.28 14.82 -11.29
N ASP A 434 -6.40 13.82 -11.09
CA ASP A 434 -6.53 12.48 -11.69
C ASP A 434 -7.82 11.77 -11.21
N ILE A 435 -8.16 11.88 -9.91
CA ILE A 435 -9.44 11.37 -9.36
C ILE A 435 -10.64 12.09 -10.00
N SER A 436 -10.54 13.40 -10.22
CA SER A 436 -11.62 14.18 -10.85
C SER A 436 -11.85 13.75 -12.31
N LEU A 437 -10.77 13.50 -13.06
CA LEU A 437 -10.83 12.95 -14.42
C LEU A 437 -11.44 11.55 -14.43
N LEU A 438 -11.02 10.66 -13.52
CA LEU A 438 -11.59 9.31 -13.40
C LEU A 438 -13.07 9.33 -12.99
N GLN A 439 -13.52 10.32 -12.21
CA GLN A 439 -14.94 10.52 -11.89
C GLN A 439 -15.74 10.99 -13.11
N GLU A 440 -15.18 11.87 -13.96
CA GLU A 440 -15.78 12.29 -15.22
C GLU A 440 -15.88 11.13 -16.22
N GLU A 441 -14.80 10.37 -16.41
CA GLU A 441 -14.78 9.15 -17.24
C GLU A 441 -15.78 8.10 -16.75
N LEU A 442 -15.88 7.87 -15.43
CA LEU A 442 -16.85 6.96 -14.83
C LEU A 442 -18.29 7.45 -15.06
N GLY A 443 -18.54 8.75 -14.94
CA GLY A 443 -19.83 9.37 -15.25
C GLY A 443 -20.22 9.14 -16.71
N GLN A 444 -19.30 9.38 -17.65
CA GLN A 444 -19.52 9.15 -19.07
C GLN A 444 -19.73 7.66 -19.39
N LYS A 445 -18.98 6.74 -18.77
CA LYS A 445 -19.19 5.29 -18.93
C LYS A 445 -20.50 4.80 -18.34
N THR A 446 -20.97 5.42 -17.26
CA THR A 446 -22.28 5.14 -16.67
C THR A 446 -23.41 5.57 -17.61
N PHE A 447 -23.27 6.74 -18.24
CA PHE A 447 -24.20 7.23 -19.27
C PHE A 447 -24.22 6.34 -20.53
N GLU A 448 -23.05 5.98 -21.07
CA GLU A 448 -22.95 5.03 -22.20
C GLU A 448 -23.59 3.66 -21.87
N PHE A 449 -23.44 3.19 -20.63
CA PHE A 449 -24.06 1.95 -20.16
C PHE A 449 -25.59 2.07 -20.06
N GLU A 450 -26.10 3.20 -19.57
CA GLU A 450 -27.54 3.49 -19.51
C GLU A 450 -28.15 3.57 -20.92
N GLU A 451 -27.49 4.23 -21.88
CA GLU A 451 -27.90 4.22 -23.29
C GLU A 451 -27.91 2.81 -23.88
N ALA A 452 -26.88 2.00 -23.62
CA ALA A 452 -26.81 0.61 -24.07
C ALA A 452 -27.90 -0.28 -23.44
N GLN A 453 -28.22 -0.07 -22.15
CA GLN A 453 -29.29 -0.77 -21.45
C GLN A 453 -30.67 -0.41 -22.01
N ASN A 454 -30.93 0.88 -22.26
CA ASN A 454 -32.16 1.36 -22.89
C ASN A 454 -32.31 0.79 -24.31
N LEU A 455 -31.24 0.77 -25.10
CA LEU A 455 -31.23 0.15 -26.42
C LEU A 455 -31.51 -1.35 -26.34
N LEU A 456 -30.92 -2.06 -25.38
CA LEU A 456 -31.16 -3.49 -25.16
C LEU A 456 -32.63 -3.76 -24.82
N GLN A 457 -33.25 -2.95 -23.95
CA GLN A 457 -34.67 -3.06 -23.60
C GLN A 457 -35.59 -2.87 -24.82
N VAL A 458 -35.25 -1.95 -25.73
CA VAL A 458 -35.97 -1.77 -27.01
C VAL A 458 -35.74 -2.96 -27.96
N LYS A 459 -34.55 -3.56 -27.96
CA LYS A 459 -34.30 -4.79 -28.73
C LYS A 459 -35.03 -6.01 -28.15
N GLU A 460 -35.16 -6.10 -26.84
CA GLU A 460 -35.95 -7.14 -26.18
C GLU A 460 -37.44 -7.01 -26.50
N SER A 461 -38.02 -5.81 -26.40
CA SER A 461 -39.44 -5.59 -26.71
C SER A 461 -39.78 -5.89 -28.17
N THR A 462 -38.95 -5.42 -29.12
CA THR A 462 -39.11 -5.73 -30.55
C THR A 462 -38.92 -7.22 -30.86
N LEU A 463 -38.06 -7.94 -30.13
CA LEU A 463 -37.90 -9.38 -30.25
C LEU A 463 -39.10 -10.15 -29.68
N VAL A 464 -39.69 -9.70 -28.58
CA VAL A 464 -40.95 -10.24 -28.05
C VAL A 464 -42.09 -10.04 -29.05
N GLU A 465 -42.21 -8.84 -29.64
CA GLU A 465 -43.21 -8.55 -30.66
C GLU A 465 -43.04 -9.46 -31.89
N ALA A 466 -41.82 -9.60 -32.41
CA ALA A 466 -41.52 -10.51 -33.52
C ALA A 466 -41.84 -11.99 -33.19
N ARG A 467 -41.60 -12.44 -31.95
CA ARG A 467 -42.00 -13.78 -31.50
C ARG A 467 -43.52 -13.96 -31.49
N LEU A 468 -44.28 -12.96 -31.04
CA LEU A 468 -45.74 -12.98 -31.06
C LEU A 468 -46.28 -13.00 -32.50
N GLN A 469 -45.69 -12.22 -33.42
CA GLN A 469 -46.03 -12.26 -34.84
C GLN A 469 -45.75 -13.64 -35.47
N ILE A 470 -44.61 -14.27 -35.16
CA ILE A 470 -44.30 -15.64 -35.62
C ILE A 470 -45.32 -16.65 -35.07
N GLN A 471 -45.71 -16.52 -33.80
CA GLN A 471 -46.73 -17.39 -33.20
C GLN A 471 -48.11 -17.21 -33.86
N HIS A 472 -48.49 -15.97 -34.18
CA HIS A 472 -49.70 -15.66 -34.94
C HIS A 472 -49.69 -16.32 -36.32
N LEU A 473 -48.64 -16.08 -37.12
CA LEU A 473 -48.47 -16.67 -38.44
C LEU A 473 -48.48 -18.21 -38.41
N LYS A 474 -47.92 -18.82 -37.35
CA LYS A 474 -47.98 -20.27 -37.15
C LYS A 474 -49.40 -20.78 -36.87
N SER A 475 -50.21 -20.01 -36.14
CA SER A 475 -51.63 -20.34 -35.91
C SER A 475 -52.48 -20.17 -37.17
N GLU A 476 -52.20 -19.15 -37.98
CA GLU A 476 -52.83 -18.97 -39.31
C GLU A 476 -52.44 -20.10 -40.25
N GLN A 477 -51.16 -20.49 -40.30
CA GLN A 477 -50.70 -21.63 -41.09
C GLN A 477 -51.44 -22.92 -40.70
N ALA A 478 -51.59 -23.20 -39.40
CA ALA A 478 -52.33 -24.37 -38.92
C ALA A 478 -53.83 -24.29 -39.31
N SER A 479 -54.45 -23.11 -39.24
CA SER A 479 -55.83 -22.90 -39.69
C SER A 479 -56.00 -23.12 -41.19
N ILE A 480 -55.06 -22.63 -42.01
CA ILE A 480 -55.06 -22.82 -43.47
C ILE A 480 -54.83 -24.29 -43.82
N GLN A 481 -53.96 -24.99 -43.08
CA GLN A 481 -53.72 -26.42 -43.29
C GLN A 481 -54.97 -27.25 -43.00
N LEU A 482 -55.69 -26.99 -41.89
CA LEU A 482 -56.95 -27.68 -41.59
C LEU A 482 -58.02 -27.42 -42.66
N LEU A 483 -58.10 -26.18 -43.18
CA LEU A 483 -59.01 -25.84 -44.28
C LEU A 483 -58.63 -26.56 -45.59
N LEU A 484 -57.33 -26.76 -45.85
CA LEU A 484 -56.86 -27.54 -47.00
C LEU A 484 -57.24 -29.01 -46.85
N GLU A 485 -57.01 -29.62 -45.68
CA GLU A 485 -57.39 -31.00 -45.36
C GLU A 485 -58.91 -31.23 -45.50
N GLU A 486 -59.74 -30.24 -45.10
CA GLU A 486 -61.19 -30.24 -45.34
C GLU A 486 -61.52 -30.23 -46.85
N LYS A 487 -60.85 -29.39 -47.65
CA LYS A 487 -61.08 -29.28 -49.09
C LYS A 487 -60.57 -30.50 -49.87
N ASP A 488 -59.50 -31.13 -49.42
CA ASP A 488 -59.04 -32.42 -49.98
C ASP A 488 -60.05 -33.54 -49.68
N MET A 489 -60.72 -33.52 -48.54
CA MET A 489 -61.82 -34.44 -48.22
C MET A 489 -63.06 -34.18 -49.12
N ASP A 490 -63.48 -32.92 -49.29
CA ASP A 490 -64.55 -32.55 -50.24
C ASP A 490 -64.24 -33.04 -51.66
N LEU A 491 -62.98 -32.88 -52.11
CA LEU A 491 -62.52 -33.34 -53.42
C LEU A 491 -62.51 -34.86 -53.53
N TYR A 492 -62.13 -35.58 -52.47
CA TYR A 492 -62.17 -37.04 -52.43
C TYR A 492 -63.61 -37.56 -52.53
N ASP A 493 -64.54 -37.01 -51.75
CA ASP A 493 -65.96 -37.36 -51.83
C ASP A 493 -66.55 -37.02 -53.22
N ALA A 494 -66.19 -35.88 -53.80
CA ALA A 494 -66.58 -35.52 -55.16
C ALA A 494 -66.02 -36.49 -56.24
N GLN A 495 -64.78 -36.95 -56.09
CA GLN A 495 -64.18 -37.96 -56.97
C GLN A 495 -64.89 -39.32 -56.83
N LYS A 496 -65.21 -39.73 -55.60
CA LYS A 496 -65.97 -40.96 -55.33
C LYS A 496 -67.37 -40.91 -55.97
N ASN A 497 -68.09 -39.80 -55.78
CA ASN A 497 -69.40 -39.58 -56.40
C ASN A 497 -69.31 -39.59 -57.94
N LEU A 498 -68.23 -39.06 -58.51
CA LEU A 498 -67.98 -39.13 -59.96
C LEU A 498 -67.72 -40.56 -60.45
N GLU A 499 -67.01 -41.39 -59.67
CA GLU A 499 -66.79 -42.80 -59.97
C GLU A 499 -68.09 -43.62 -59.89
N GLU A 500 -68.95 -43.33 -58.90
CA GLU A 500 -70.29 -43.91 -58.76
C GLU A 500 -71.18 -43.53 -59.97
N LEU A 501 -71.25 -42.24 -60.33
CA LEU A 501 -71.95 -41.78 -61.55
C LEU A 501 -71.37 -42.40 -62.84
N SER A 502 -70.05 -42.63 -62.91
CA SER A 502 -69.43 -43.29 -64.06
C SER A 502 -69.86 -44.75 -64.20
N LYS A 503 -70.06 -45.46 -63.08
CA LYS A 503 -70.63 -46.82 -63.06
C LYS A 503 -72.09 -46.81 -63.51
N GLU A 504 -72.92 -45.90 -62.98
CA GLU A 504 -74.31 -45.74 -63.41
C GLU A 504 -74.42 -45.44 -64.92
N VAL A 505 -73.55 -44.57 -65.47
CA VAL A 505 -73.50 -44.29 -66.91
C VAL A 505 -73.09 -45.52 -67.72
N ALA A 506 -72.18 -46.36 -67.21
CA ALA A 506 -71.80 -47.62 -67.86
C ALA A 506 -72.97 -48.63 -67.84
N GLU A 507 -73.69 -48.74 -66.73
CA GLU A 507 -74.91 -49.58 -66.61
C GLU A 507 -76.02 -49.10 -67.55
N LEU A 508 -76.31 -47.80 -67.58
CA LEU A 508 -77.25 -47.19 -68.52
C LEU A 508 -76.84 -47.45 -69.98
N LYS A 509 -75.55 -47.39 -70.31
CA LYS A 509 -75.04 -47.69 -71.65
C LYS A 509 -75.25 -49.17 -72.00
N MET A 510 -74.99 -50.10 -71.08
CA MET A 510 -75.29 -51.53 -71.28
C MET A 510 -76.80 -51.78 -71.47
N LEU A 511 -77.64 -51.11 -70.69
CA LEU A 511 -79.10 -51.19 -70.82
C LEU A 511 -79.58 -50.63 -72.17
N MET A 512 -79.02 -49.50 -72.62
CA MET A 512 -79.29 -48.97 -73.96
C MET A 512 -78.86 -49.94 -75.07
N SER A 513 -77.68 -50.55 -74.98
CA SER A 513 -77.23 -51.55 -75.95
C SER A 513 -78.17 -52.76 -75.99
N SER A 514 -78.62 -53.26 -74.84
CA SER A 514 -79.63 -54.33 -74.78
C SER A 514 -80.98 -53.92 -75.38
N LYS A 515 -81.39 -52.64 -75.21
CA LYS A 515 -82.62 -52.11 -75.84
C LYS A 515 -82.48 -51.92 -77.34
N GLU A 516 -81.30 -51.51 -77.81
CA GLU A 516 -80.97 -51.43 -79.24
C GLU A 516 -80.98 -52.83 -79.88
N GLU A 517 -80.40 -53.83 -79.23
CA GLU A 517 -80.47 -55.24 -79.66
C GLU A 517 -81.91 -55.75 -79.75
N GLN A 518 -82.76 -55.45 -78.75
CA GLN A 518 -84.20 -55.75 -78.78
C GLN A 518 -84.91 -55.05 -79.95
N LEU A 519 -84.54 -53.79 -80.26
CA LEU A 519 -85.07 -53.01 -81.38
C LEU A 519 -84.64 -53.61 -82.74
N ILE A 520 -83.38 -54.01 -82.87
CA ILE A 520 -82.85 -54.69 -84.06
C ILE A 520 -83.57 -56.02 -84.27
N GLN A 521 -83.79 -56.80 -83.20
CA GLN A 521 -84.54 -58.05 -83.25
C GLN A 521 -85.99 -57.83 -83.70
N ALA A 522 -86.69 -56.87 -83.11
CA ALA A 522 -88.06 -56.51 -83.50
C ALA A 522 -88.15 -56.01 -84.96
N THR A 523 -87.16 -55.20 -85.40
CA THR A 523 -87.05 -54.72 -86.79
C THR A 523 -86.85 -55.86 -87.78
N ASN A 524 -86.05 -56.88 -87.41
CA ASN A 524 -85.85 -58.07 -88.24
C ASN A 524 -87.11 -58.93 -88.31
N MET A 525 -87.81 -59.14 -87.19
CA MET A 525 -89.12 -59.81 -87.17
C MET A 525 -90.16 -59.08 -88.04
N LEU A 526 -90.16 -57.74 -88.03
CA LEU A 526 -91.04 -56.94 -88.87
C LEU A 526 -90.72 -57.13 -90.36
N LYS A 527 -89.44 -57.11 -90.74
CA LYS A 527 -89.01 -57.40 -92.14
C LYS A 527 -89.41 -58.81 -92.58
N GLU A 528 -89.31 -59.81 -91.69
CA GLU A 528 -89.75 -61.18 -92.00
C GLU A 528 -91.28 -61.26 -92.20
N LYS A 529 -92.05 -60.51 -91.40
CA LYS A 529 -93.50 -60.34 -91.59
C LYS A 529 -93.84 -59.59 -92.88
N ASP A 530 -93.08 -58.56 -93.24
CA ASP A 530 -93.24 -57.88 -94.53
C ASP A 530 -92.92 -58.80 -95.72
N MET A 531 -91.89 -59.65 -95.62
CA MET A 531 -91.64 -60.68 -96.64
C MET A 531 -92.77 -61.71 -96.71
N HIS A 532 -93.36 -62.10 -95.57
CA HIS A 532 -94.57 -62.93 -95.56
C HIS A 532 -95.77 -62.22 -96.21
N VAL A 533 -95.96 -60.92 -95.97
CA VAL A 533 -97.02 -60.13 -96.61
C VAL A 533 -96.77 -60.01 -98.11
N GLN A 534 -95.53 -59.80 -98.57
CA GLN A 534 -95.18 -59.82 -99.99
C GLN A 534 -95.42 -61.20 -100.63
N MET A 535 -95.12 -62.29 -99.91
CA MET A 535 -95.42 -63.65 -100.35
C MET A 535 -96.94 -63.88 -100.48
N MET A 536 -97.73 -63.44 -99.50
CA MET A 536 -99.20 -63.48 -99.55
C MET A 536 -99.75 -62.58 -100.67
N GLN A 537 -99.12 -61.43 -100.94
CA GLN A 537 -99.50 -60.53 -102.03
C GLN A 537 -99.27 -61.18 -103.40
N HIS A 538 -98.12 -61.83 -103.59
CA HIS A 538 -97.84 -62.61 -104.81
C HIS A 538 -98.81 -63.80 -104.98
N GLN A 539 -99.17 -64.50 -103.90
CA GLN A 539 -100.21 -65.54 -103.92
C GLN A 539 -101.60 -64.96 -104.24
N LEU A 540 -101.92 -63.76 -103.73
CA LEU A 540 -103.17 -63.06 -104.03
C LEU A 540 -103.24 -62.64 -105.50
N ASP A 541 -102.15 -62.14 -106.08
CA ASP A 541 -102.13 -61.75 -107.50
C ASP A 541 -102.20 -62.98 -108.43
N ASP A 542 -101.58 -64.11 -108.07
CA ASP A 542 -101.73 -65.39 -108.78
C ASP A 542 -103.16 -65.97 -108.68
N THR A 543 -103.80 -65.90 -107.50
CA THR A 543 -105.21 -66.29 -107.37
C THR A 543 -106.16 -65.33 -108.09
N LYS A 544 -105.82 -64.04 -108.18
CA LYS A 544 -106.57 -63.03 -108.95
C LYS A 544 -106.48 -63.27 -110.46
N LEU A 545 -105.32 -63.71 -110.96
CA LEU A 545 -105.14 -64.12 -112.35
C LEU A 545 -106.02 -65.34 -112.69
N LYS A 546 -106.04 -66.34 -111.81
CA LYS A 546 -106.95 -67.50 -111.87
C LYS A 546 -108.44 -67.10 -111.76
N TYR A 547 -108.75 -66.08 -110.96
CA TYR A 547 -110.10 -65.52 -110.86
C TYR A 547 -110.56 -64.85 -112.17
N SER A 548 -109.66 -64.19 -112.90
CA SER A 548 -109.98 -63.63 -114.23
C SER A 548 -110.21 -64.70 -115.30
N GLU A 549 -109.49 -65.83 -115.27
CA GLU A 549 -109.83 -66.98 -116.11
C GLU A 549 -111.20 -67.57 -115.74
N ALA A 550 -111.45 -67.78 -114.44
CA ALA A 550 -112.73 -68.29 -113.93
C ALA A 550 -113.93 -67.36 -114.25
N ALA A 551 -113.75 -66.04 -114.25
CA ALA A 551 -114.80 -65.07 -114.56
C ALA A 551 -115.40 -65.26 -115.96
N THR A 552 -114.57 -65.61 -116.96
CA THR A 552 -115.04 -65.89 -118.33
C THR A 552 -115.88 -67.17 -118.43
N VAL A 553 -115.71 -68.11 -117.49
CA VAL A 553 -116.52 -69.33 -117.38
C VAL A 553 -117.83 -69.06 -116.61
N VAL A 554 -117.80 -68.16 -115.61
CA VAL A 554 -118.99 -67.77 -114.83
C VAL A 554 -120.02 -67.03 -115.68
N GLU A 555 -119.60 -66.24 -116.67
CA GLU A 555 -120.52 -65.60 -117.64
C GLU A 555 -121.34 -66.64 -118.45
N ARG A 556 -120.87 -67.89 -118.53
CA ARG A 556 -121.59 -69.04 -119.13
C ARG A 556 -122.52 -69.77 -118.15
N ILE A 557 -122.42 -69.51 -116.84
CA ILE A 557 -123.13 -70.22 -115.76
C ILE A 557 -124.35 -69.42 -115.26
N VAL A 558 -124.38 -68.10 -115.48
CA VAL A 558 -125.46 -67.19 -115.06
C VAL A 558 -126.83 -67.52 -115.68
N GLU A 559 -126.90 -68.26 -116.80
CA GLU A 559 -128.17 -68.62 -117.44
C GLU A 559 -128.91 -69.83 -116.83
N LEU A 560 -128.27 -70.70 -116.01
CA LEU A 560 -128.82 -72.07 -115.81
C LEU A 560 -129.30 -72.51 -114.41
N THR A 561 -128.80 -71.99 -113.27
CA THR A 561 -129.15 -72.64 -111.97
C THR A 561 -129.51 -71.68 -110.84
N ASN A 562 -130.81 -71.48 -110.71
CA ASN A 562 -131.47 -71.09 -109.45
C ASN A 562 -131.39 -72.21 -108.39
N LYS A 563 -131.30 -71.80 -107.11
CA LYS A 563 -131.62 -72.52 -105.83
C LYS A 563 -130.57 -73.40 -105.10
N LEU A 564 -130.45 -73.06 -103.80
CA LEU A 564 -129.98 -73.81 -102.60
C LEU A 564 -128.46 -74.07 -102.38
N VAL A 565 -127.83 -73.99 -101.20
CA VAL A 565 -128.06 -73.42 -99.85
C VAL A 565 -126.93 -73.91 -98.89
N ILE A 566 -126.35 -73.00 -98.09
CA ILE A 566 -125.72 -73.14 -96.73
C ILE A 566 -124.53 -74.11 -96.46
N SER A 567 -123.45 -73.57 -95.84
CA SER A 567 -122.62 -74.25 -94.82
C SER A 567 -121.94 -73.23 -93.85
N VAL A 568 -121.02 -73.66 -92.96
CA VAL A 568 -121.23 -73.40 -91.51
C VAL A 568 -119.98 -73.50 -90.56
N ARG A 569 -119.85 -72.52 -89.63
CA ARG A 569 -119.41 -72.56 -88.18
C ARG A 569 -117.97 -72.84 -87.64
N ASP A 570 -117.59 -71.99 -86.65
CA ASP A 570 -117.22 -72.23 -85.20
C ASP A 570 -115.80 -72.44 -84.59
N GLU A 571 -115.70 -71.95 -83.33
CA GLU A 571 -114.95 -72.42 -82.10
C GLU A 571 -113.40 -72.29 -82.00
N GLU A 572 -112.72 -72.29 -80.82
CA GLU A 572 -112.93 -71.73 -79.45
C GLU A 572 -111.64 -71.91 -78.57
N ASP A 573 -111.67 -71.51 -77.28
CA ASP A 573 -111.00 -72.14 -76.10
C ASP A 573 -109.59 -71.79 -75.52
N TYR A 574 -109.31 -72.38 -74.33
CA TYR A 574 -108.60 -71.81 -73.14
C TYR A 574 -107.21 -72.40 -72.73
N ALA A 575 -106.60 -71.78 -71.69
CA ALA A 575 -106.10 -72.42 -70.43
C ALA A 575 -104.58 -72.34 -70.04
N LEU A 576 -104.32 -72.74 -68.78
CA LEU A 576 -103.19 -72.47 -67.86
C LEU A 576 -102.13 -73.62 -67.81
N ASP A 577 -100.91 -73.39 -67.26
CA ASP A 577 -100.43 -73.99 -65.95
C ASP A 577 -98.87 -74.11 -65.73
N THR A 578 -98.49 -74.23 -64.43
CA THR A 578 -97.33 -74.88 -63.71
C THR A 578 -95.81 -74.58 -63.90
N LEU A 579 -95.24 -73.89 -62.89
CA LEU A 579 -94.28 -74.35 -61.84
C LEU A 579 -93.02 -75.23 -62.14
N SER A 580 -91.83 -74.86 -61.59
CA SER A 580 -90.86 -75.76 -60.87
C SER A 580 -89.61 -75.07 -60.27
N LYS A 581 -88.80 -75.83 -59.50
CA LYS A 581 -88.14 -75.51 -58.21
C LYS A 581 -86.63 -75.90 -58.18
N GLU A 582 -85.88 -75.35 -57.20
CA GLU A 582 -84.77 -75.97 -56.41
C GLU A 582 -83.25 -75.91 -56.82
N ILE A 583 -82.37 -76.03 -55.77
CA ILE A 583 -80.94 -76.48 -55.77
C ILE A 583 -79.87 -75.43 -56.24
N LEU A 584 -78.65 -75.21 -55.67
CA LEU A 584 -77.86 -75.81 -54.55
C LEU A 584 -76.91 -74.79 -53.79
N LEU A 585 -75.71 -75.24 -53.36
CA LEU A 585 -74.58 -74.69 -52.53
C LEU A 585 -73.33 -75.62 -52.76
N PRO A 586 -72.12 -75.54 -52.13
CA PRO A 586 -71.56 -74.67 -51.04
C PRO A 586 -70.10 -74.12 -51.31
N GLU A 587 -69.38 -73.68 -50.25
CA GLU A 587 -67.89 -73.62 -50.06
C GLU A 587 -67.02 -72.69 -50.98
N MET A 588 -65.87 -72.11 -50.58
CA MET A 588 -64.73 -72.69 -49.84
C MET A 588 -63.75 -71.60 -49.32
N GLU A 589 -62.97 -71.92 -48.28
CA GLU A 589 -61.68 -71.25 -47.97
C GLU A 589 -60.61 -71.63 -49.01
N ASP A 590 -59.57 -70.82 -49.26
CA ASP A 590 -58.19 -71.09 -48.79
C ASP A 590 -57.10 -70.13 -49.38
N LYS A 591 -56.01 -69.99 -48.61
CA LYS A 591 -54.65 -69.46 -48.89
C LYS A 591 -54.28 -68.91 -50.28
N PHE A 592 -53.59 -67.76 -50.26
CA PHE A 592 -52.29 -67.64 -50.96
C PHE A 592 -51.24 -66.91 -50.10
N LEU A 593 -50.29 -67.68 -49.58
CA LEU A 593 -49.03 -67.20 -48.97
C LEU A 593 -47.87 -67.64 -49.87
N GLN A 594 -47.19 -66.73 -50.56
CA GLN A 594 -45.72 -66.79 -50.75
C GLN A 594 -45.13 -65.59 -51.50
N HIS A 595 -43.90 -65.24 -51.11
CA HIS A 595 -43.06 -64.14 -51.62
C HIS A 595 -43.62 -62.71 -51.40
N ILE A 596 -42.85 -61.72 -50.93
CA ILE A 596 -41.39 -61.58 -50.98
C ILE A 596 -40.76 -61.48 -49.58
N LEU A 597 -39.67 -62.24 -49.39
CA LEU A 597 -38.74 -62.13 -48.27
C LEU A 597 -37.57 -61.26 -48.71
N GLU A 598 -37.39 -60.06 -48.12
CA GLU A 598 -36.11 -59.36 -48.20
C GLU A 598 -35.74 -58.70 -46.85
N LYS A 599 -34.53 -59.02 -46.39
CA LYS A 599 -33.92 -58.49 -45.17
C LYS A 599 -33.34 -57.09 -45.44
N PRO A 600 -33.34 -56.21 -44.42
CA PRO A 600 -32.23 -55.28 -44.22
C PRO A 600 -31.47 -55.63 -42.92
N THR A 601 -30.72 -56.73 -42.93
CA THR A 601 -29.80 -57.08 -41.82
C THR A 601 -28.43 -56.46 -42.10
N GLY A 602 -28.27 -55.16 -41.78
CA GLY A 602 -27.01 -54.43 -41.98
C GLY A 602 -26.98 -53.09 -41.22
N ASP A 603 -27.91 -52.20 -41.54
CA ASP A 603 -27.89 -50.81 -41.04
C ASP A 603 -28.20 -50.67 -39.54
N THR A 604 -29.04 -51.54 -38.97
CA THR A 604 -29.34 -51.53 -37.54
C THR A 604 -28.12 -51.91 -36.69
N ALA A 605 -27.25 -52.80 -37.19
CA ALA A 605 -26.03 -53.18 -36.47
C ALA A 605 -24.96 -52.08 -36.48
N LEU A 606 -24.86 -51.31 -37.58
CA LEU A 606 -23.96 -50.15 -37.65
C LEU A 606 -24.49 -48.97 -36.83
N LYS A 607 -25.79 -48.66 -36.91
CA LYS A 607 -26.42 -47.62 -36.08
C LYS A 607 -26.34 -47.97 -34.59
N ASN A 608 -26.56 -49.23 -34.20
CA ASN A 608 -26.40 -49.65 -32.80
C ASN A 608 -24.95 -49.52 -32.34
N LYS A 609 -23.95 -49.93 -33.14
CA LYS A 609 -22.52 -49.72 -32.79
C LYS A 609 -22.13 -48.25 -32.69
N GLN A 610 -22.72 -47.39 -33.52
CA GLN A 610 -22.50 -45.95 -33.45
C GLN A 610 -23.12 -45.36 -32.16
N LEU A 611 -24.38 -45.70 -31.86
CA LEU A 611 -25.05 -45.29 -30.62
C LEU A 611 -24.37 -45.86 -29.36
N GLU A 612 -23.79 -47.06 -29.43
CA GLU A 612 -23.03 -47.68 -28.35
C GLU A 612 -21.68 -46.97 -28.11
N ALA A 613 -21.00 -46.54 -29.19
CA ALA A 613 -19.81 -45.69 -29.09
C ALA A 613 -20.13 -44.28 -28.57
N GLU A 614 -21.23 -43.68 -29.02
CA GLU A 614 -21.73 -42.39 -28.51
C GLU A 614 -22.14 -42.51 -27.02
N LEU A 615 -22.71 -43.63 -26.60
CA LEU A 615 -23.00 -43.93 -25.19
C LEU A 615 -21.74 -44.09 -24.34
N GLU A 616 -20.70 -44.77 -24.82
CA GLU A 616 -19.43 -44.87 -24.08
C GLU A 616 -18.69 -43.52 -24.01
N LEU A 617 -18.72 -42.71 -25.07
CA LEU A 617 -18.20 -41.34 -25.01
C LEU A 617 -19.01 -40.46 -24.05
N ALA A 618 -20.33 -40.62 -24.00
CA ALA A 618 -21.17 -39.93 -23.02
C ALA A 618 -20.90 -40.40 -21.58
N ARG A 619 -20.66 -41.70 -21.36
CA ARG A 619 -20.27 -42.27 -20.06
C ARG A 619 -18.90 -41.76 -19.60
N GLU A 620 -17.92 -41.69 -20.49
CA GLU A 620 -16.58 -41.20 -20.15
C GLU A 620 -16.60 -39.68 -19.91
N SER A 621 -17.36 -38.92 -20.71
CA SER A 621 -17.62 -37.50 -20.46
C SER A 621 -18.30 -37.28 -19.10
N LEU A 622 -19.26 -38.14 -18.73
CA LEU A 622 -19.91 -38.11 -17.42
C LEU A 622 -18.91 -38.40 -16.29
N ARG A 623 -18.04 -39.42 -16.41
CA ARG A 623 -16.98 -39.70 -15.42
C ARG A 623 -16.01 -38.53 -15.26
N ILE A 624 -15.62 -37.87 -16.35
CA ILE A 624 -14.76 -36.68 -16.31
C ILE A 624 -15.50 -35.54 -15.57
N LYS A 625 -16.79 -35.34 -15.85
CA LYS A 625 -17.61 -34.34 -15.15
C LYS A 625 -17.81 -34.67 -13.66
N GLU A 626 -17.99 -35.94 -13.30
CA GLU A 626 -18.02 -36.40 -11.91
C GLU A 626 -16.66 -36.13 -11.21
N MET A 627 -15.53 -36.36 -11.88
CA MET A 627 -14.20 -36.02 -11.34
C MET A 627 -13.97 -34.51 -11.20
N GLU A 628 -14.46 -33.70 -12.15
CA GLU A 628 -14.45 -32.23 -12.06
C GLU A 628 -15.32 -31.73 -10.88
N VAL A 629 -16.52 -32.30 -10.69
CA VAL A 629 -17.40 -31.98 -9.56
C VAL A 629 -16.74 -32.36 -8.23
N LEU A 630 -16.18 -33.57 -8.10
CA LEU A 630 -15.43 -33.99 -6.91
C LEU A 630 -14.19 -33.11 -6.65
N ALA A 631 -13.56 -32.55 -7.69
CA ALA A 631 -12.48 -31.58 -7.53
C ALA A 631 -13.01 -30.21 -7.06
N GLY A 632 -14.16 -29.77 -7.58
CA GLY A 632 -14.88 -28.59 -7.14
C GLY A 632 -15.33 -28.68 -5.68
N GLU A 633 -15.90 -29.81 -5.25
CA GLU A 633 -16.28 -30.07 -3.86
C GLU A 633 -15.07 -30.00 -2.91
N ARG A 634 -13.94 -30.63 -3.28
CA ARG A 634 -12.70 -30.53 -2.49
C ARG A 634 -12.18 -29.09 -2.41
N ALA A 635 -12.25 -28.33 -3.51
CA ALA A 635 -11.86 -26.91 -3.52
C ALA A 635 -12.80 -26.05 -2.66
N LEU A 636 -14.10 -26.37 -2.66
CA LEU A 636 -15.11 -25.70 -1.85
C LEU A 636 -14.87 -25.95 -0.35
N ILE A 637 -14.59 -27.19 0.06
CA ILE A 637 -14.23 -27.52 1.45
C ILE A 637 -13.00 -26.73 1.91
N VAL A 638 -11.95 -26.64 1.08
CA VAL A 638 -10.76 -25.82 1.41
C VAL A 638 -11.13 -24.34 1.55
N LYS A 639 -12.04 -23.82 0.72
CA LYS A 639 -12.54 -22.44 0.86
C LYS A 639 -13.45 -22.22 2.06
N GLU A 640 -14.20 -23.23 2.48
CA GLU A 640 -14.99 -23.19 3.72
C GLU A 640 -14.07 -23.19 4.96
N GLU A 641 -12.98 -23.95 4.95
CA GLU A 641 -11.94 -23.91 5.98
C GLU A 641 -11.20 -22.55 6.02
N GLU A 642 -10.85 -21.98 4.87
CA GLU A 642 -10.29 -20.62 4.77
C GLU A 642 -11.27 -19.57 5.35
N LEU A 643 -12.55 -19.63 4.98
CA LEU A 643 -13.58 -18.71 5.48
C LEU A 643 -13.77 -18.85 6.99
N LYS A 644 -13.75 -20.08 7.53
CA LYS A 644 -13.78 -20.33 8.97
C LYS A 644 -12.59 -19.70 9.68
N ALA A 645 -11.38 -19.85 9.15
CA ALA A 645 -10.18 -19.22 9.71
C ALA A 645 -10.21 -17.67 9.62
N VAL A 646 -10.90 -17.10 8.62
CA VAL A 646 -11.16 -15.65 8.53
C VAL A 646 -12.21 -15.22 9.56
N LEU A 647 -13.29 -15.99 9.77
CA LEU A 647 -14.27 -15.74 10.82
C LEU A 647 -13.64 -15.78 12.21
N ASP A 648 -12.87 -16.82 12.54
CA ASP A 648 -12.14 -16.92 13.81
C ASP A 648 -11.20 -15.71 14.05
N ARG A 649 -10.59 -15.17 12.97
CA ARG A 649 -9.76 -13.96 13.02
C ARG A 649 -10.58 -12.69 13.21
N LEU A 650 -11.75 -12.58 12.57
CA LEU A 650 -12.67 -11.46 12.79
C LEU A 650 -13.22 -11.46 14.22
N ASP A 651 -13.59 -12.62 14.75
CA ASP A 651 -13.97 -12.84 16.15
C ASP A 651 -12.88 -12.38 17.13
N ALA A 652 -11.61 -12.68 16.82
CA ALA A 652 -10.47 -12.22 17.61
C ALA A 652 -10.31 -10.69 17.54
N ARG A 653 -10.48 -10.09 16.35
CA ARG A 653 -10.45 -8.63 16.16
C ARG A 653 -11.63 -7.92 16.83
N GLU A 654 -12.83 -8.49 16.83
CA GLU A 654 -13.97 -7.94 17.55
C GLU A 654 -13.75 -7.99 19.06
N LYS A 655 -13.17 -9.08 19.58
CA LYS A 655 -12.76 -9.18 21.00
C LYS A 655 -11.64 -8.18 21.35
N GLU A 656 -10.71 -7.88 20.44
CA GLU A 656 -9.73 -6.80 20.61
C GLU A 656 -10.40 -5.42 20.63
N LEU A 657 -11.25 -5.11 19.64
CA LEU A 657 -12.00 -3.85 19.56
C LEU A 657 -12.91 -3.64 20.77
N LYS A 658 -13.51 -4.71 21.30
CA LYS A 658 -14.31 -4.65 22.52
C LYS A 658 -13.47 -4.31 23.74
N ARG A 659 -12.27 -4.91 23.91
CA ARG A 659 -11.33 -4.52 24.97
C ARG A 659 -10.87 -3.07 24.82
N MET A 660 -10.51 -2.64 23.60
CA MET A 660 -10.17 -1.24 23.34
C MET A 660 -11.34 -0.29 23.62
N LYS A 661 -12.59 -0.72 23.40
CA LYS A 661 -13.78 0.06 23.75
C LYS A 661 -13.98 0.13 25.27
N GLU A 662 -13.76 -0.97 25.99
CA GLU A 662 -13.80 -1.00 27.46
C GLU A 662 -12.68 -0.10 28.06
N GLU A 663 -11.49 -0.10 27.47
CA GLU A 663 -10.39 0.86 27.78
C GLU A 663 -10.76 2.32 27.45
N VAL A 664 -11.62 2.56 26.45
CA VAL A 664 -12.18 3.89 26.14
C VAL A 664 -13.33 4.29 27.07
N GLU A 665 -14.06 3.33 27.66
CA GLU A 665 -15.04 3.61 28.72
C GLU A 665 -14.33 3.98 30.04
N ASP A 666 -13.13 3.45 30.32
CA ASP A 666 -12.24 3.98 31.36
C ASP A 666 -11.75 5.42 31.03
N ALA A 667 -11.62 5.78 29.75
CA ALA A 667 -11.34 7.16 29.33
C ALA A 667 -12.54 8.12 29.53
N ASP A 668 -13.77 7.65 29.67
CA ASP A 668 -14.89 8.47 30.19
C ASP A 668 -14.68 8.81 31.69
N GLY A 669 -13.86 8.05 32.42
CA GLY A 669 -13.28 8.44 33.70
C GLY A 669 -12.33 9.64 33.59
N LEU A 670 -11.48 9.64 32.56
CA LEU A 670 -10.63 10.79 32.21
C LEU A 670 -11.47 12.03 31.85
N LYS A 671 -12.61 11.82 31.19
CA LYS A 671 -13.58 12.88 30.81
C LYS A 671 -14.35 13.43 32.02
N LYS A 672 -14.63 12.62 33.04
CA LYS A 672 -15.11 13.09 34.36
C LYS A 672 -14.05 13.90 35.09
N LEU A 673 -12.77 13.49 35.04
CA LEU A 673 -11.66 14.29 35.59
C LEU A 673 -11.48 15.60 34.82
N TYR A 674 -11.65 15.59 33.50
CA TYR A 674 -11.63 16.78 32.65
C TYR A 674 -12.81 17.72 32.97
N ALA A 675 -14.02 17.19 33.19
CA ALA A 675 -15.18 17.97 33.63
C ALA A 675 -14.98 18.57 35.03
N LEU A 676 -14.42 17.82 35.98
CA LEU A 676 -14.08 18.32 37.33
C LEU A 676 -12.95 19.36 37.31
N ALA A 677 -12.01 19.25 36.37
CA ALA A 677 -11.03 20.29 36.11
C ALA A 677 -11.73 21.54 35.55
N GLN A 678 -12.56 21.40 34.50
CA GLN A 678 -13.30 22.48 33.87
C GLN A 678 -14.24 23.22 34.86
N GLU A 679 -14.88 22.50 35.79
CA GLU A 679 -15.75 23.08 36.83
C GLU A 679 -14.96 23.90 37.87
N ARG A 680 -13.71 23.51 38.15
CA ARG A 680 -12.76 24.32 38.95
C ARG A 680 -12.21 25.53 38.20
N ILE A 681 -12.29 25.52 36.87
CA ILE A 681 -11.77 26.52 35.94
C ILE A 681 -12.94 27.42 35.51
N GLY A 682 -13.51 28.14 36.49
CA GLY A 682 -14.54 29.15 36.23
C GLY A 682 -13.95 30.36 35.51
N GLU A 683 -14.40 30.61 34.29
CA GLU A 683 -14.10 31.75 33.38
C GLU A 683 -12.63 32.01 33.00
N LYS A 684 -11.64 31.61 33.81
CA LYS A 684 -10.21 31.81 33.56
C LYS A 684 -9.64 30.70 32.67
N SER A 685 -8.79 31.01 31.70
CA SER A 685 -8.11 29.98 30.92
C SER A 685 -7.06 29.20 31.74
N ILE A 686 -6.70 27.97 31.34
CA ILE A 686 -5.59 27.22 32.00
C ILE A 686 -4.28 28.03 31.96
N GLY A 687 -4.07 28.84 30.91
CA GLY A 687 -2.96 29.78 30.81
C GLY A 687 -3.05 30.90 31.85
N GLU A 688 -4.22 31.52 32.03
CA GLU A 688 -4.44 32.52 33.10
C GLU A 688 -4.29 31.93 34.49
N LEU A 689 -4.73 30.69 34.73
CA LEU A 689 -4.61 30.03 36.03
C LEU A 689 -3.16 29.62 36.33
N ALA A 690 -2.37 29.27 35.30
CA ALA A 690 -0.93 29.11 35.42
C ALA A 690 -0.20 30.44 35.66
N ILE A 691 -0.63 31.54 35.00
CA ILE A 691 -0.10 32.90 35.22
C ILE A 691 -0.44 33.38 36.63
N GLU A 692 -1.68 33.22 37.08
CA GLU A 692 -2.14 33.57 38.43
C GLU A 692 -1.39 32.76 39.49
N LYS A 693 -1.15 31.46 39.24
CA LYS A 693 -0.31 30.64 40.12
C LYS A 693 1.14 31.14 40.15
N LEU A 694 1.76 31.44 39.01
CA LEU A 694 3.12 31.97 38.93
C LEU A 694 3.24 33.37 39.56
N GLN A 695 2.18 34.19 39.50
CA GLN A 695 2.09 35.48 40.18
C GLN A 695 1.92 35.31 41.70
N LEU A 696 1.13 34.34 42.15
CA LEU A 696 1.04 33.96 43.56
C LEU A 696 2.37 33.41 44.10
N GLU A 697 3.06 32.59 43.32
CA GLU A 697 4.36 32.01 43.68
C GLU A 697 5.46 33.08 43.70
N ALA A 698 5.47 34.01 42.74
CA ALA A 698 6.35 35.17 42.73
C ALA A 698 6.09 36.10 43.92
N THR A 699 4.83 36.47 44.20
CA THR A 699 4.49 37.33 45.36
C THR A 699 4.76 36.62 46.69
N GLN A 700 4.58 35.31 46.78
CA GLN A 700 4.97 34.52 47.96
C GLN A 700 6.49 34.54 48.17
N LEU A 701 7.28 34.36 47.11
CA LEU A 701 8.75 34.44 47.17
C LEU A 701 9.26 35.85 47.48
N GLU A 702 8.59 36.90 46.97
CA GLU A 702 8.89 38.29 47.33
C GLU A 702 8.61 38.57 48.81
N VAL A 703 7.49 38.06 49.35
CA VAL A 703 7.17 38.15 50.79
C VAL A 703 8.15 37.34 51.64
N GLU A 704 8.56 36.15 51.20
CA GLU A 704 9.56 35.35 51.91
C GLU A 704 10.95 36.01 51.89
N ALA A 705 11.36 36.59 50.75
CA ALA A 705 12.58 37.36 50.65
C ALA A 705 12.55 38.62 51.52
N ALA A 706 11.45 39.37 51.52
CA ALA A 706 11.28 40.58 52.33
C ALA A 706 11.25 40.28 53.84
N THR A 707 10.54 39.23 54.27
CA THR A 707 10.51 38.80 55.68
C THR A 707 11.85 38.21 56.14
N SER A 708 12.57 37.49 55.27
CA SER A 708 13.94 37.03 55.53
C SER A 708 14.93 38.20 55.66
N ALA A 709 14.83 39.19 54.77
CA ALA A 709 15.64 40.41 54.85
C ALA A 709 15.36 41.22 56.12
N LEU A 710 14.10 41.39 56.51
CA LEU A 710 13.70 42.03 57.78
C LEU A 710 14.22 41.26 59.00
N ARG A 711 14.13 39.93 59.01
CA ARG A 711 14.69 39.10 60.09
C ARG A 711 16.20 39.29 60.20
N LYS A 712 16.93 39.25 59.08
CA LYS A 712 18.38 39.46 59.05
C LYS A 712 18.77 40.88 59.48
N LEU A 713 17.99 41.90 59.13
CA LEU A 713 18.17 43.27 59.62
C LEU A 713 17.98 43.37 61.13
N ALA A 714 16.97 42.70 61.70
CA ALA A 714 16.74 42.67 63.15
C ALA A 714 17.85 41.93 63.92
N ASP A 715 18.41 40.87 63.32
CA ASP A 715 19.56 40.16 63.91
C ASP A 715 20.83 41.01 63.86
N MET A 716 21.11 41.69 62.73
CA MET A 716 22.22 42.63 62.61
C MET A 716 22.06 43.85 63.52
N SER A 717 20.85 44.40 63.70
CA SER A 717 20.61 45.53 64.61
C SER A 717 20.78 45.12 66.07
N ARG A 718 20.32 43.91 66.46
CA ARG A 718 20.60 43.34 67.79
C ARG A 718 22.08 43.07 68.01
N GLU A 719 22.82 42.61 67.00
CA GLU A 719 24.26 42.38 67.12
C GLU A 719 25.04 43.70 67.22
N LEU A 720 24.67 44.71 66.42
CA LEU A 720 25.21 46.07 66.52
C LEU A 720 24.92 46.69 67.89
N LEU A 721 23.70 46.54 68.42
CA LEU A 721 23.33 47.03 69.75
C LEU A 721 24.14 46.33 70.85
N LYS A 722 24.33 45.01 70.76
CA LYS A 722 25.19 44.24 71.69
C LYS A 722 26.66 44.68 71.62
N LYS A 723 27.18 44.97 70.42
CA LYS A 723 28.55 45.50 70.24
C LYS A 723 28.68 46.93 70.76
N ALA A 724 27.69 47.78 70.52
CA ALA A 724 27.65 49.15 71.03
C ALA A 724 27.55 49.21 72.57
N SER A 725 26.81 48.28 73.21
CA SER A 725 26.85 48.14 74.67
C SER A 725 28.21 47.63 75.17
N PHE A 726 28.87 46.72 74.45
CA PHE A 726 30.21 46.23 74.82
C PHE A 726 31.27 47.34 74.77
N CYS A 727 31.18 48.26 73.79
CA CYS A 727 32.05 49.45 73.73
C CYS A 727 31.82 50.46 74.87
N ALA A 728 30.79 50.29 75.71
CA ALA A 728 30.57 51.12 76.90
C ALA A 728 31.03 50.45 78.21
N GLU A 729 31.35 49.15 78.20
CA GLU A 729 31.75 48.38 79.40
C GLU A 729 33.25 48.05 79.46
N VAL A 730 33.99 48.19 78.36
CA VAL A 730 35.46 47.98 78.33
C VAL A 730 36.21 49.31 78.49
N ASP A 731 36.28 49.79 79.74
CA ASP A 731 37.52 50.28 80.40
C ASP A 731 37.19 51.12 81.64
N ILE A 732 36.85 50.43 82.74
CA ILE A 732 37.08 50.92 84.10
C ILE A 732 37.75 49.79 84.89
N ASP A 733 38.84 50.12 85.58
CA ASP A 733 39.67 49.29 86.47
C ASP A 733 40.56 48.18 85.87
N THR A 734 41.77 48.57 85.44
CA THR A 734 43.04 48.06 86.00
C THR A 734 44.14 49.13 85.91
N LEU A 735 44.87 49.39 87.01
CA LEU A 735 45.73 50.59 87.21
C LEU A 735 47.24 50.35 86.98
N VAL A 736 48.04 51.43 86.82
CA VAL A 736 49.07 51.92 87.80
C VAL A 736 50.02 53.04 87.23
N PHE A 737 49.90 54.28 87.79
CA PHE A 737 50.90 55.36 88.15
C PHE A 737 52.26 55.60 87.42
N PRO A 738 52.88 56.82 87.49
CA PRO A 738 52.30 58.20 87.49
C PRO A 738 53.12 59.36 86.80
N GLU A 739 52.41 60.48 86.54
CA GLU A 739 52.88 61.91 86.48
C GLU A 739 53.95 62.41 85.47
N PRO A 740 53.99 63.73 85.13
CA PRO A 740 52.86 64.66 84.94
C PRO A 740 52.99 65.59 83.71
N GLY A 741 51.85 66.05 83.17
CA GLY A 741 51.75 67.37 82.51
C GLY A 741 51.43 67.38 81.00
N ASN A 742 50.14 67.49 80.67
CA ASN A 742 49.57 68.62 79.91
C ASN A 742 48.03 68.48 79.78
N ASP A 743 47.33 69.61 79.69
CA ASP A 743 45.90 69.68 79.38
C ASP A 743 45.58 69.04 78.01
N PRO A 744 44.43 68.36 77.88
CA PRO A 744 43.39 68.95 77.03
C PRO A 744 41.97 68.79 77.61
N ARG A 745 41.52 69.79 78.39
CA ARG A 745 40.09 70.01 78.67
C ARG A 745 39.34 70.56 77.44
N THR A 746 38.99 69.70 76.47
CA THR A 746 37.79 69.91 75.61
C THR A 746 37.32 68.70 74.79
N SER A 747 38.21 67.85 74.28
CA SER A 747 37.84 66.83 73.27
C SER A 747 37.17 65.54 73.79
N VAL A 748 37.10 65.36 75.11
CA VAL A 748 36.59 64.11 75.73
C VAL A 748 35.08 64.14 75.98
N ILE A 749 34.44 65.31 75.89
CA ILE A 749 32.99 65.45 76.15
C ILE A 749 32.17 65.26 74.87
N GLU A 750 32.57 65.90 73.76
CA GLU A 750 31.85 65.80 72.47
C GLU A 750 31.86 64.37 71.90
N ASN A 751 32.99 63.64 72.02
CA ASN A 751 33.07 62.24 71.57
C ASN A 751 32.14 61.31 72.37
N ASN A 752 31.94 61.57 73.67
CA ASN A 752 31.02 60.78 74.49
C ASN A 752 29.56 61.12 74.22
N GLU A 753 29.21 62.39 73.96
CA GLU A 753 27.86 62.73 73.49
C GLU A 753 27.55 62.10 72.13
N CYS A 754 28.49 62.14 71.18
CA CYS A 754 28.32 61.50 69.87
C CYS A 754 28.16 59.96 69.97
N LEU A 755 28.91 59.29 70.85
CA LEU A 755 28.81 57.85 71.03
C LEU A 755 27.51 57.45 71.76
N ILE A 756 27.07 58.23 72.75
CA ILE A 756 25.77 58.05 73.42
C ILE A 756 24.60 58.36 72.47
N GLU A 757 24.74 59.34 71.58
CA GLU A 757 23.74 59.65 70.54
C GLU A 757 23.67 58.54 69.49
N ALA A 758 24.82 58.03 69.02
CA ALA A 758 24.89 56.86 68.15
C ALA A 758 24.28 55.61 68.82
N GLN A 759 24.53 55.38 70.10
CA GLN A 759 23.94 54.27 70.85
C GLN A 759 22.41 54.42 71.00
N LYS A 760 21.91 55.65 71.22
CA LYS A 760 20.46 55.95 71.26
C LYS A 760 19.80 55.76 69.90
N GLU A 761 20.45 56.16 68.81
CA GLU A 761 19.92 55.94 67.46
C GLU A 761 20.01 54.48 67.01
N VAL A 762 21.07 53.74 67.34
CA VAL A 762 21.13 52.29 67.13
C VAL A 762 20.03 51.58 67.94
N ALA A 763 19.73 52.03 69.16
CA ALA A 763 18.59 51.52 69.94
C ALA A 763 17.23 51.87 69.32
N ARG A 764 17.04 53.08 68.79
CA ARG A 764 15.83 53.47 68.04
C ARG A 764 15.66 52.64 66.77
N ILE A 765 16.72 52.46 65.98
CA ILE A 765 16.72 51.66 64.75
C ILE A 765 16.42 50.19 65.08
N SER A 766 17.01 49.64 66.15
CA SER A 766 16.70 48.27 66.59
C SER A 766 15.24 48.14 67.04
N ALA A 767 14.70 49.11 67.78
CA ALA A 767 13.30 49.10 68.21
C ALA A 767 12.32 49.23 67.02
N LEU A 768 12.60 50.10 66.06
CA LEU A 768 11.83 50.24 64.82
C LEU A 768 11.90 48.97 63.96
N THR A 769 13.07 48.33 63.87
CA THR A 769 13.23 47.08 63.12
C THR A 769 12.47 45.93 63.80
N GLU A 770 12.50 45.83 65.13
CA GLU A 770 11.68 44.85 65.86
C GLU A 770 10.18 45.15 65.78
N GLN A 771 9.77 46.42 65.71
CA GLN A 771 8.38 46.80 65.47
C GLN A 771 7.92 46.37 64.06
N LEU A 772 8.71 46.63 63.02
CA LEU A 772 8.42 46.19 61.66
C LEU A 772 8.37 44.65 61.54
N VAL A 773 9.22 43.93 62.26
CA VAL A 773 9.19 42.45 62.32
C VAL A 773 7.94 41.92 63.03
N LYS A 774 7.42 42.65 64.04
CA LYS A 774 6.14 42.33 64.71
C LYS A 774 4.93 42.66 63.84
N GLU A 775 4.93 43.82 63.18
CA GLU A 775 3.88 44.26 62.25
C GLU A 775 3.79 43.35 61.02
N ALA A 776 4.92 42.81 60.56
CA ALA A 776 4.99 41.79 59.50
C ALA A 776 4.62 40.36 59.97
N GLY A 777 4.23 40.17 61.24
CA GLY A 777 3.75 38.87 61.75
C GLY A 777 4.83 37.78 61.88
N ILE A 778 6.11 38.14 61.83
CA ILE A 778 7.24 37.19 61.75
C ILE A 778 7.52 36.50 63.11
N VAL A 779 7.00 37.06 64.21
CA VAL A 779 7.17 36.53 65.58
C VAL A 779 6.09 35.49 65.88
N GLY A 780 6.41 34.22 65.59
CA GLY A 780 5.63 33.09 66.09
C GLY A 780 5.74 32.93 67.61
N VAL A 781 4.63 32.59 68.25
CA VAL A 781 4.55 32.29 69.70
C VAL A 781 5.44 31.10 70.03
N ALA A 782 6.43 31.31 70.91
CA ALA A 782 7.20 30.26 71.55
C ALA A 782 6.84 30.21 73.04
N ASP A 783 5.73 29.54 73.36
CA ASP A 783 5.35 29.11 74.70
C ASP A 783 4.51 27.82 74.60
N GLN A 784 5.21 26.68 74.60
CA GLN A 784 4.74 25.34 75.01
C GLN A 784 5.93 24.56 75.60
#